data_AF-A0A955UZ57-F1
#
_entry.id   AF-A0A955UZ57-F1
#
_cell.length_a   1.000
_cell.length_b   1.000
_cell.length_c   1.000
_cell.angle_alpha   90.00
_cell.angle_beta   90.00
_cell.angle_gamma   90.00
#
_symmetry.space_group_name_H-M   'P 1'
#
loop_
_entity.id
_entity.type
_entity.pdbx_description
1 polymer ?
#
loop_
_entity_poly.entity_id
_entity_poly.type
_entity_poly.pdbx_seq_one_letter_code
_entity_poly.pdbx_strand_id
1 'polypeptide(L)'
;ALFFDPETGAPDPAKLATWRETLERKLRFALVHVARYEELDGGRSAKSARKRAASRDTAVALRHARALLDALAREPDRPRQYALAAELYMVDYATRSYAESLGSIEIPIHLWNIAFDWSLPTGQRAREAASEAGNLVDPATGRFYTPEGLARLVREGVDLSTLDPPAESPFWRALDPAGLDIVDHYLGGGPPVLHGERAVFPGDGATFDFDGMHLTQSKPKIDVTWKDAACRARPAKEQGDCARDYKLKFGMETHADPVANALLAGLGYNADLAEHLRHVRVDLGDFPFEELDKEWTAYFDLQRLHTFIPLRSVLLPGAAGHGRDERGEYVVFQAAVAEYKPKDIDRIGMWPFSEGMASTAREARGLGLFNVWIANADMKDEENNKLSLRTDESGATHTYLTQQDIGHAFGIVLPERPEVFPWEAIESSWWSRLFGFVRGRTELNYMNLQQAGLEWMTTWADAKWMARRIARLSRAQIEAAVALGRYPGGIGDLYVEKLVSRRNQFVRVFGLEDEFPMLPVDRHLTTGDGSVVDGHVVQGRFPDETPNDYLHHHRDVFVPVFQYLGDAAKRALQAGVAAVDEIDPGTFEIRDEWRIAPELVLKVARRVMANPAPEGRFDQYLVQDTLRLGFRAGAGHTGFAEGGFERTVSIAFPVPSRREGIDAPPCLLPLLVWRDAARGALPEHYVLVREHAWRVGARVRSADDIELTGGGDAAHAWVARERTVVDARDAAPIVY
;
A
#
# COMPACT_ATOMS: atom_id res chain seq x y z
N ALA A 1 -11.26 -30.73 -9.14
CA ALA A 1 -10.20 -31.74 -9.36
C ALA A 1 -9.48 -32.19 -8.08
N LEU A 2 -9.13 -31.26 -7.17
CA LEU A 2 -8.36 -31.56 -5.96
C LEU A 2 -9.03 -32.55 -5.00
N PHE A 3 -10.35 -32.46 -4.82
CA PHE A 3 -11.10 -33.26 -3.84
C PHE A 3 -12.05 -34.28 -4.48
N PHE A 4 -12.26 -34.17 -5.79
CA PHE A 4 -13.31 -34.88 -6.50
C PHE A 4 -12.72 -35.86 -7.51
N ASP A 5 -13.41 -36.97 -7.69
CA ASP A 5 -13.15 -37.92 -8.77
C ASP A 5 -13.52 -37.25 -10.12
N PRO A 6 -12.65 -37.29 -11.13
CA PRO A 6 -12.89 -36.56 -12.38
C PRO A 6 -14.03 -37.16 -13.23
N GLU A 7 -14.36 -38.44 -13.06
CA GLU A 7 -15.38 -39.12 -13.86
C GLU A 7 -16.77 -38.92 -13.29
N THR A 8 -16.90 -39.08 -11.97
CA THR A 8 -18.18 -38.99 -11.26
C THR A 8 -18.45 -37.57 -10.74
N GLY A 9 -17.38 -36.81 -10.49
CA GLY A 9 -17.41 -35.52 -9.80
C GLY A 9 -17.92 -35.59 -8.36
N ALA A 10 -17.99 -36.78 -7.76
CA ALA A 10 -18.21 -36.98 -6.34
C ALA A 10 -16.89 -36.82 -5.56
N PRO A 11 -16.92 -36.52 -4.24
CA PRO A 11 -15.71 -36.48 -3.43
C PRO A 11 -14.97 -37.82 -3.47
N ASP A 12 -13.68 -37.80 -3.79
CA ASP A 12 -12.85 -38.99 -3.92
C ASP A 12 -12.31 -39.41 -2.54
N PRO A 13 -12.73 -40.56 -1.99
CA PRO A 13 -12.33 -40.98 -0.64
C PRO A 13 -10.80 -41.08 -0.45
N ALA A 14 -10.07 -41.49 -1.49
CA ALA A 14 -8.61 -41.61 -1.43
C ALA A 14 -7.95 -40.23 -1.33
N LYS A 15 -8.40 -39.27 -2.16
CA LYS A 15 -7.91 -37.88 -2.08
C LYS A 15 -8.23 -37.25 -0.73
N LEU A 16 -9.45 -37.42 -0.23
CA LEU A 16 -9.85 -36.89 1.08
C LEU A 16 -9.00 -37.50 2.21
N ALA A 17 -8.67 -38.80 2.16
CA ALA A 17 -7.79 -39.43 3.13
C ALA A 17 -6.36 -38.87 3.10
N THR A 18 -5.78 -38.66 1.91
CA THR A 18 -4.46 -38.04 1.75
C THR A 18 -4.43 -36.60 2.29
N TRP A 19 -5.50 -35.83 2.04
CA TRP A 19 -5.65 -34.48 2.58
C TRP A 19 -5.74 -34.46 4.09
N ARG A 20 -6.51 -35.38 4.68
CA ARG A 20 -6.62 -35.53 6.14
C ARG A 20 -5.26 -35.77 6.79
N GLU A 21 -4.51 -36.73 6.26
CA GLU A 21 -3.17 -37.04 6.78
C GLU A 21 -2.24 -35.82 6.68
N THR A 22 -2.31 -35.10 5.58
CA THR A 22 -1.52 -33.88 5.35
C THR A 22 -1.86 -32.78 6.36
N LEU A 23 -3.16 -32.51 6.58
CA LEU A 23 -3.61 -31.53 7.57
C LEU A 23 -3.20 -31.92 9.00
N GLU A 24 -3.33 -33.20 9.36
CA GLU A 24 -2.91 -33.69 10.68
C GLU A 24 -1.39 -33.57 10.88
N ARG A 25 -0.59 -33.86 9.85
CA ARG A 25 0.85 -33.68 9.88
C ARG A 25 1.22 -32.21 10.07
N LYS A 26 0.61 -31.30 9.29
CA LYS A 26 0.79 -29.84 9.44
C LYS A 26 0.40 -29.37 10.84
N LEU A 27 -0.73 -29.83 11.38
CA LEU A 27 -1.21 -29.43 12.70
C LEU A 27 -0.26 -29.89 13.81
N ARG A 28 0.19 -31.16 13.77
CA ARG A 28 1.19 -31.67 14.72
C ARG A 28 2.48 -30.86 14.66
N PHE A 29 2.95 -30.56 13.45
CA PHE A 29 4.15 -29.74 13.25
C PHE A 29 3.99 -28.34 13.86
N ALA A 30 2.91 -27.63 13.53
CA ALA A 30 2.63 -26.29 14.05
C ALA A 30 2.54 -26.28 15.58
N LEU A 31 1.82 -27.23 16.19
CA LEU A 31 1.69 -27.32 17.64
C LEU A 31 3.03 -27.56 18.35
N VAL A 32 3.88 -28.44 17.79
CA VAL A 32 5.19 -28.76 18.39
C VAL A 32 6.17 -27.62 18.22
N HIS A 33 6.29 -27.07 17.01
CA HIS A 33 7.24 -26.01 16.71
C HIS A 33 6.90 -24.72 17.45
N VAL A 34 5.64 -24.29 17.43
CA VAL A 34 5.26 -23.06 18.13
C VAL A 34 5.36 -23.24 19.65
N ALA A 35 4.98 -24.40 20.20
CA ALA A 35 5.17 -24.63 21.63
C ALA A 35 6.65 -24.60 22.02
N ARG A 36 7.53 -25.17 21.20
CA ARG A 36 8.97 -25.14 21.47
C ARG A 36 9.55 -23.73 21.38
N TYR A 37 9.14 -22.94 20.39
CA TYR A 37 9.52 -21.53 20.26
C TYR A 37 9.09 -20.71 21.48
N GLU A 38 7.83 -20.83 21.90
CA GLU A 38 7.30 -20.13 23.08
C GLU A 38 7.98 -20.55 24.39
N GLU A 39 8.45 -21.79 24.47
CA GLU A 39 9.20 -22.30 25.64
C GLU A 39 10.65 -21.79 25.66
N LEU A 40 11.37 -21.89 24.53
CA LEU A 40 12.79 -21.54 24.45
C LEU A 40 13.02 -20.03 24.36
N ASP A 41 12.32 -19.37 23.45
CA ASP A 41 12.55 -17.95 23.13
C ASP A 41 11.58 -17.06 23.91
N GLY A 42 10.35 -17.54 24.13
CA GLY A 42 9.34 -16.82 24.92
C GLY A 42 9.46 -17.02 26.44
N GLY A 43 10.35 -17.90 26.91
CA GLY A 43 10.55 -18.20 28.34
C GLY A 43 9.32 -18.79 29.05
N ARG A 44 8.32 -19.27 28.31
CA ARG A 44 7.06 -19.80 28.88
C ARG A 44 7.23 -21.22 29.38
N SER A 45 6.48 -21.60 30.41
CA SER A 45 6.40 -23.00 30.81
C SER A 45 5.83 -23.86 29.66
N ALA A 46 6.28 -25.11 29.53
CA ALA A 46 5.82 -26.04 28.49
C ALA A 46 4.27 -26.15 28.41
N LYS A 47 3.57 -26.08 29.54
CA LYS A 47 2.09 -26.09 29.58
C LYS A 47 1.49 -24.81 28.98
N SER A 48 2.02 -23.64 29.34
CA SER A 48 1.60 -22.35 28.80
C SER A 48 1.91 -22.24 27.31
N ALA A 49 3.11 -22.67 26.91
CA ALA A 49 3.57 -22.71 25.54
C ALA A 49 2.67 -23.60 24.65
N ARG A 50 2.30 -24.81 25.11
CA ARG A 50 1.34 -25.69 24.41
C ARG A 50 -0.04 -25.07 24.28
N LYS A 51 -0.54 -24.41 25.34
CA LYS A 51 -1.83 -23.71 25.30
C LYS A 51 -1.80 -22.59 24.25
N ARG A 52 -0.72 -21.79 24.22
CA ARG A 52 -0.53 -20.71 23.25
C ARG A 52 -0.38 -21.24 21.83
N ALA A 53 0.41 -22.30 21.63
CA ALA A 53 0.52 -22.96 20.33
C ALA A 53 -0.83 -23.48 19.81
N ALA A 54 -1.69 -23.98 20.70
CA ALA A 54 -3.05 -24.36 20.35
C ALA A 54 -3.96 -23.14 20.05
N SER A 55 -3.74 -21.97 20.64
CA SER A 55 -4.52 -20.78 20.30
C SER A 55 -3.95 -19.98 19.14
N ARG A 56 -2.89 -20.45 18.47
CA ARG A 56 -2.32 -19.75 17.30
C ARG A 56 -3.21 -19.95 16.08
N ASP A 57 -3.33 -18.88 15.31
CA ASP A 57 -4.09 -18.78 14.07
C ASP A 57 -3.89 -19.99 13.15
N THR A 58 -2.64 -20.40 12.91
CA THR A 58 -2.33 -21.59 12.08
C THR A 58 -2.94 -22.89 12.62
N ALA A 59 -2.92 -23.09 13.94
CA ALA A 59 -3.48 -24.29 14.56
C ALA A 59 -5.02 -24.28 14.60
N VAL A 60 -5.62 -23.10 14.69
CA VAL A 60 -7.08 -22.89 14.56
C VAL A 60 -7.50 -23.18 13.11
N ALA A 61 -6.82 -22.58 12.14
CA ALA A 61 -7.03 -22.78 10.71
C ALA A 61 -6.99 -24.26 10.31
N LEU A 62 -5.96 -24.99 10.72
CA LEU A 62 -5.77 -26.41 10.38
C LEU A 62 -6.85 -27.31 11.01
N ARG A 63 -7.37 -26.94 12.18
CA ARG A 63 -8.52 -27.63 12.79
C ARG A 63 -9.81 -27.35 12.03
N HIS A 64 -10.04 -26.11 11.62
CA HIS A 64 -11.19 -25.75 10.78
C HIS A 64 -11.14 -26.45 9.42
N ALA A 65 -9.98 -26.45 8.75
CA ALA A 65 -9.77 -27.20 7.50
C ALA A 65 -10.12 -28.69 7.66
N ARG A 66 -9.72 -29.31 8.77
CA ARG A 66 -10.09 -30.71 9.05
C ARG A 66 -11.61 -30.87 9.22
N ALA A 67 -12.27 -29.96 9.93
CA ALA A 67 -13.73 -29.99 10.11
C ALA A 67 -14.47 -29.83 8.76
N LEU A 68 -14.01 -28.93 7.88
CA LEU A 68 -14.53 -28.77 6.52
C LEU A 68 -14.34 -30.03 5.68
N LEU A 69 -13.18 -30.68 5.77
CA LEU A 69 -12.91 -31.95 5.09
C LEU A 69 -13.87 -33.06 5.57
N ASP A 70 -14.16 -33.12 6.87
CA ASP A 70 -15.13 -34.04 7.46
C ASP A 70 -16.57 -33.75 7.04
N ALA A 71 -16.93 -32.48 6.87
CA ALA A 71 -18.22 -32.08 6.33
C ALA A 71 -18.35 -32.47 4.85
N LEU A 72 -17.33 -32.15 4.04
CA LEU A 72 -17.28 -32.47 2.62
C LEU A 72 -17.47 -33.97 2.34
N ALA A 73 -16.86 -34.84 3.17
CA ALA A 73 -16.98 -36.29 3.02
C ALA A 73 -18.41 -36.82 3.28
N ARG A 74 -19.25 -36.06 3.99
CA ARG A 74 -20.60 -36.49 4.43
C ARG A 74 -21.72 -35.74 3.71
N GLU A 75 -21.42 -34.64 3.06
CA GLU A 75 -22.40 -33.78 2.39
C GLU A 75 -22.96 -34.48 1.14
N PRO A 76 -24.27 -34.81 1.08
CA PRO A 76 -24.87 -35.42 -0.11
C PRO A 76 -25.19 -34.40 -1.23
N ASP A 77 -25.37 -33.12 -0.90
CA ASP A 77 -25.73 -32.10 -1.88
C ASP A 77 -24.50 -31.59 -2.64
N ARG A 78 -24.50 -31.77 -3.97
CA ARG A 78 -23.34 -31.48 -4.81
C ARG A 78 -22.96 -29.99 -4.86
N PRO A 79 -23.90 -29.03 -5.01
CA PRO A 79 -23.59 -27.61 -4.81
C PRO A 79 -22.92 -27.32 -3.46
N ARG A 80 -23.43 -27.88 -2.36
CA ARG A 80 -22.83 -27.70 -1.03
C ARG A 80 -21.45 -28.35 -0.91
N GLN A 81 -21.21 -29.50 -1.55
CA GLN A 81 -19.87 -30.11 -1.63
C GLN A 81 -18.86 -29.15 -2.29
N TYR A 82 -19.22 -28.52 -3.42
CA TYR A 82 -18.32 -27.57 -4.07
C TYR A 82 -18.03 -26.35 -3.20
N ALA A 83 -19.03 -25.82 -2.49
CA ALA A 83 -18.84 -24.72 -1.55
C ALA A 83 -17.86 -25.10 -0.41
N LEU A 84 -18.05 -26.26 0.22
CA LEU A 84 -17.17 -26.76 1.28
C LEU A 84 -15.74 -27.01 0.78
N ALA A 85 -15.60 -27.60 -0.40
CA ALA A 85 -14.30 -27.87 -1.00
C ALA A 85 -13.54 -26.58 -1.32
N ALA A 86 -14.26 -25.54 -1.74
CA ALA A 86 -13.65 -24.28 -2.07
C ALA A 86 -13.29 -23.49 -0.81
N GLU A 87 -14.13 -23.51 0.23
CA GLU A 87 -13.78 -22.99 1.56
C GLU A 87 -12.54 -23.70 2.13
N LEU A 88 -12.47 -25.02 2.05
CA LEU A 88 -11.31 -25.81 2.47
C LEU A 88 -10.03 -25.39 1.75
N TYR A 89 -10.11 -25.14 0.43
CA TYR A 89 -8.98 -24.66 -0.35
C TYR A 89 -8.49 -23.29 0.14
N MET A 90 -9.41 -22.36 0.45
CA MET A 90 -9.05 -21.04 0.98
C MET A 90 -8.36 -21.14 2.34
N VAL A 91 -8.87 -21.98 3.24
CA VAL A 91 -8.26 -22.22 4.56
C VAL A 91 -6.88 -22.86 4.42
N ASP A 92 -6.71 -23.84 3.51
CA ASP A 92 -5.38 -24.42 3.27
C ASP A 92 -4.40 -23.40 2.70
N TYR A 93 -4.83 -22.54 1.76
CA TYR A 93 -4.00 -21.45 1.26
C TYR A 93 -3.54 -20.53 2.39
N ALA A 94 -4.47 -20.08 3.25
CA ALA A 94 -4.18 -19.23 4.40
C ALA A 94 -3.12 -19.82 5.36
N THR A 95 -3.00 -21.15 5.42
CA THR A 95 -1.99 -21.82 6.24
C THR A 95 -0.61 -21.93 5.60
N ARG A 96 -0.49 -21.81 4.27
CA ARG A 96 0.78 -21.96 3.54
C ARG A 96 1.60 -20.69 3.57
N SER A 97 0.95 -19.56 3.43
CA SER A 97 1.60 -18.27 3.25
C SER A 97 2.40 -17.77 4.45
N TYR A 98 2.20 -18.35 5.64
CA TYR A 98 3.07 -18.11 6.79
C TYR A 98 4.50 -18.66 6.62
N ALA A 99 4.79 -19.44 5.57
CA ALA A 99 6.05 -20.17 5.40
C ALA A 99 7.02 -19.55 4.37
N GLU A 100 6.57 -18.63 3.52
CA GLU A 100 7.41 -18.07 2.44
C GLU A 100 7.80 -16.63 2.79
N SER A 101 9.10 -16.36 2.98
CA SER A 101 9.61 -15.01 3.17
C SER A 101 9.99 -14.40 1.81
N LEU A 102 9.34 -13.31 1.43
CA LEU A 102 9.53 -12.53 0.19
C LEU A 102 10.85 -11.73 0.13
N GLY A 103 11.97 -12.31 0.54
CA GLY A 103 13.26 -11.65 0.45
C GLY A 103 13.91 -11.85 -0.92
N SER A 104 13.50 -11.13 -1.99
CA SER A 104 14.39 -10.66 -3.09
C SER A 104 13.74 -10.26 -4.44
N ILE A 105 12.44 -10.49 -4.69
CA ILE A 105 11.89 -10.39 -6.08
C ILE A 105 11.20 -9.04 -6.40
N GLU A 106 10.97 -8.14 -5.43
CA GLU A 106 9.94 -7.09 -5.62
C GLU A 106 10.38 -5.84 -6.41
N ILE A 107 11.65 -5.43 -6.39
CA ILE A 107 12.07 -4.13 -6.97
C ILE A 107 11.75 -3.98 -8.47
N PRO A 108 12.01 -4.97 -9.35
CA PRO A 108 11.72 -4.86 -10.78
C PRO A 108 10.22 -4.87 -11.09
N ILE A 109 9.44 -5.62 -10.30
CA ILE A 109 7.98 -5.67 -10.41
C ILE A 109 7.39 -4.31 -10.02
N HIS A 110 7.90 -3.67 -8.96
CA HIS A 110 7.52 -2.31 -8.58
C HIS A 110 7.80 -1.31 -9.71
N LEU A 111 8.98 -1.35 -10.33
CA LEU A 111 9.33 -0.46 -11.43
C LEU A 111 8.47 -0.71 -12.67
N TRP A 112 8.13 -1.98 -12.96
CA TRP A 112 7.20 -2.33 -14.04
C TRP A 112 5.82 -1.75 -13.76
N ASN A 113 5.28 -1.92 -12.56
CA ASN A 113 3.96 -1.41 -12.21
C ASN A 113 3.89 0.13 -12.20
N ILE A 114 4.99 0.82 -11.87
CA ILE A 114 5.10 2.28 -12.03
C ILE A 114 5.04 2.69 -13.51
N ALA A 115 5.52 1.85 -14.42
CA ALA A 115 5.63 2.17 -15.85
C ALA A 115 4.36 1.86 -16.66
N PHE A 116 3.49 0.96 -16.20
CA PHE A 116 2.31 0.52 -16.94
C PHE A 116 1.02 0.91 -16.22
N ASP A 117 0.27 1.81 -16.84
CA ASP A 117 -1.05 2.20 -16.37
C ASP A 117 -2.03 1.02 -16.45
N TRP A 118 -2.80 0.82 -15.39
CA TRP A 118 -3.89 -0.14 -15.41
C TRP A 118 -4.94 0.32 -16.43
N SER A 119 -5.28 -0.56 -17.37
CA SER A 119 -6.33 -0.28 -18.37
C SER A 119 -7.34 -1.40 -18.48
N LEU A 120 -8.62 -1.03 -18.48
CA LEU A 120 -9.75 -1.91 -18.71
C LEU A 120 -10.08 -1.96 -20.20
N PRO A 121 -10.26 -3.13 -20.82
CA PRO A 121 -10.74 -3.21 -22.19
C PRO A 121 -12.15 -2.60 -22.31
N THR A 122 -12.33 -1.66 -23.26
CA THR A 122 -13.65 -1.06 -23.54
C THR A 122 -14.27 -1.72 -24.77
N GLY A 123 -15.50 -2.20 -24.63
CA GLY A 123 -16.35 -2.54 -25.78
C GLY A 123 -16.08 -3.88 -26.45
N GLN A 124 -16.03 -5.00 -25.71
CA GLN A 124 -15.91 -6.33 -26.32
C GLN A 124 -17.16 -7.22 -26.20
N ARG A 125 -17.48 -7.86 -27.33
CA ARG A 125 -18.55 -8.85 -27.54
C ARG A 125 -18.05 -10.24 -27.18
N ALA A 126 -18.89 -11.06 -26.56
CA ALA A 126 -18.91 -12.54 -26.50
C ALA A 126 -17.64 -13.32 -26.05
N ARG A 127 -16.41 -12.88 -26.37
CA ARG A 127 -15.17 -13.48 -25.86
C ARG A 127 -15.00 -13.31 -24.35
N GLU A 128 -15.59 -12.27 -23.79
CA GLU A 128 -15.55 -12.00 -22.33
C GLU A 128 -16.49 -12.90 -21.54
N ALA A 129 -17.55 -13.48 -22.12
CA ALA A 129 -18.47 -14.33 -21.37
C ALA A 129 -17.79 -15.60 -20.78
N ALA A 130 -16.71 -16.08 -21.40
CA ALA A 130 -15.90 -17.17 -20.87
C ALA A 130 -14.94 -16.72 -19.75
N SER A 131 -14.68 -15.42 -19.62
CA SER A 131 -13.85 -14.81 -18.58
C SER A 131 -14.65 -14.08 -17.51
N GLU A 132 -15.98 -13.98 -17.62
CA GLU A 132 -16.84 -13.35 -16.62
C GLU A 132 -16.80 -14.08 -15.27
N ALA A 133 -17.26 -13.40 -14.23
CA ALA A 133 -17.35 -13.96 -12.90
C ALA A 133 -18.21 -15.25 -12.90
N GLY A 134 -17.71 -16.31 -12.27
CA GLY A 134 -18.36 -17.61 -12.23
C GLY A 134 -19.47 -17.73 -11.19
N ASN A 135 -19.64 -16.71 -10.34
CA ASN A 135 -20.58 -16.71 -9.22
C ASN A 135 -21.82 -15.82 -9.45
N LEU A 136 -22.09 -15.38 -10.68
CA LEU A 136 -23.26 -14.55 -10.97
C LEU A 136 -24.55 -15.34 -10.85
N VAL A 137 -25.55 -14.75 -10.20
CA VAL A 137 -26.83 -15.40 -9.88
C VAL A 137 -27.97 -14.82 -10.69
N ASP A 138 -28.84 -15.68 -11.20
CA ASP A 138 -30.12 -15.29 -11.79
C ASP A 138 -31.08 -14.83 -10.67
N PRO A 139 -31.49 -13.56 -10.64
CA PRO A 139 -32.35 -13.04 -9.57
C PRO A 139 -33.73 -13.70 -9.53
N ALA A 140 -34.21 -14.27 -10.64
CA ALA A 140 -35.52 -14.92 -10.69
C ALA A 140 -35.49 -16.34 -10.10
N THR A 141 -34.36 -17.04 -10.22
CA THR A 141 -34.24 -18.46 -9.85
C THR A 141 -33.31 -18.71 -8.68
N GLY A 142 -32.47 -17.75 -8.32
CA GLY A 142 -31.40 -17.90 -7.32
C GLY A 142 -30.28 -18.85 -7.76
N ARG A 143 -30.24 -19.25 -9.04
CA ARG A 143 -29.24 -20.19 -9.56
C ARG A 143 -28.09 -19.45 -10.23
N PHE A 144 -26.89 -20.02 -10.12
CA PHE A 144 -25.73 -19.52 -10.84
C PHE A 144 -25.92 -19.64 -12.35
N TYR A 145 -25.49 -18.63 -13.10
CA TYR A 145 -25.41 -18.72 -14.56
C TYR A 145 -24.25 -19.62 -14.98
N THR A 146 -24.47 -20.42 -16.04
CA THR A 146 -23.36 -21.10 -16.72
C THR A 146 -22.66 -20.11 -17.67
N PRO A 147 -21.41 -20.37 -18.09
CA PRO A 147 -20.74 -19.55 -19.10
C PRO A 147 -21.56 -19.39 -20.39
N GLU A 148 -22.27 -20.43 -20.84
CA GLU A 148 -23.16 -20.37 -22.00
C GLU A 148 -24.38 -19.50 -21.75
N GLY A 149 -24.91 -19.52 -20.53
CA GLY A 149 -26.00 -18.65 -20.07
C GLY A 149 -25.60 -17.18 -20.12
N LEU A 150 -24.44 -16.85 -19.55
CA LEU A 150 -23.87 -15.48 -19.62
C LEU A 150 -23.60 -15.06 -21.07
N ALA A 151 -23.02 -15.94 -21.88
CA ALA A 151 -22.78 -15.67 -23.30
C ALA A 151 -24.08 -15.43 -24.07
N ARG A 152 -25.18 -16.10 -23.71
CA ARG A 152 -26.50 -15.84 -24.28
C ARG A 152 -27.01 -14.46 -23.87
N LEU A 153 -26.95 -14.11 -22.58
CA LEU A 153 -27.35 -12.79 -22.09
C LEU A 153 -26.60 -11.65 -22.81
N VAL A 154 -25.28 -11.80 -23.03
CA VAL A 154 -24.49 -10.83 -23.79
C VAL A 154 -24.96 -10.72 -25.25
N ARG A 155 -25.29 -11.84 -25.91
CA ARG A 155 -25.85 -11.82 -27.28
C ARG A 155 -27.22 -11.15 -27.35
N GLU A 156 -28.00 -11.25 -26.28
CA GLU A 156 -29.30 -10.61 -26.12
C GLU A 156 -29.17 -9.11 -25.73
N GLY A 157 -27.95 -8.62 -25.54
CA GLY A 157 -27.68 -7.22 -25.19
C GLY A 157 -27.92 -6.89 -23.71
N VAL A 158 -27.98 -7.90 -22.84
CA VAL A 158 -28.11 -7.70 -21.39
C VAL A 158 -26.79 -7.19 -20.81
N ASP A 159 -26.88 -6.13 -20.02
CA ASP A 159 -25.75 -5.59 -19.26
C ASP A 159 -25.42 -6.52 -18.08
N LEU A 160 -24.38 -7.34 -18.20
CA LEU A 160 -24.00 -8.28 -17.15
C LEU A 160 -23.61 -7.61 -15.82
N SER A 161 -23.27 -6.33 -15.83
CA SER A 161 -22.96 -5.58 -14.61
C SER A 161 -24.17 -5.33 -13.70
N THR A 162 -25.38 -5.63 -14.17
CA THR A 162 -26.60 -5.61 -13.34
C THR A 162 -26.83 -6.92 -12.59
N LEU A 163 -26.02 -7.94 -12.83
CA LEU A 163 -26.10 -9.22 -12.14
C LEU A 163 -25.19 -9.18 -10.90
N ASP A 164 -25.78 -9.46 -9.75
CA ASP A 164 -25.08 -9.56 -8.48
C ASP A 164 -24.49 -10.97 -8.28
N PRO A 165 -23.42 -11.10 -7.46
CA PRO A 165 -23.05 -12.38 -6.87
C PRO A 165 -24.13 -12.83 -5.86
N PRO A 166 -23.98 -13.98 -5.16
CA PRO A 166 -24.92 -14.35 -4.11
C PRO A 166 -25.10 -13.23 -3.10
N ALA A 167 -26.34 -13.01 -2.64
CA ALA A 167 -26.68 -11.93 -1.73
C ALA A 167 -25.92 -11.99 -0.40
N GLU A 168 -25.43 -13.17 -0.02
CA GLU A 168 -24.54 -13.38 1.11
C GLU A 168 -23.38 -14.25 0.63
N SER A 169 -22.16 -13.74 0.69
CA SER A 169 -20.93 -14.48 0.43
C SER A 169 -19.90 -14.19 1.53
N PRO A 170 -18.85 -15.03 1.67
CA PRO A 170 -17.76 -14.75 2.59
C PRO A 170 -17.08 -13.39 2.37
N PHE A 171 -17.15 -12.82 1.16
CA PHE A 171 -16.56 -11.53 0.80
C PHE A 171 -17.48 -10.35 1.07
N TRP A 172 -18.76 -10.53 0.74
CA TRP A 172 -19.67 -9.44 0.45
C TRP A 172 -21.12 -9.81 0.75
N ARG A 173 -21.88 -8.79 1.13
CA ARG A 173 -23.31 -8.86 1.35
C ARG A 173 -24.05 -7.85 0.48
N ALA A 174 -25.15 -8.29 -0.12
CA ALA A 174 -26.09 -7.43 -0.80
C ALA A 174 -26.71 -6.45 0.19
N LEU A 175 -26.40 -5.18 -0.03
CA LEU A 175 -26.96 -4.05 0.71
C LEU A 175 -27.35 -2.97 -0.29
N ASP A 176 -28.30 -2.12 0.06
CA ASP A 176 -28.55 -0.89 -0.69
C ASP A 176 -27.85 0.30 -0.03
N PRO A 177 -26.74 0.82 -0.60
CA PRO A 177 -26.02 1.92 0.01
C PRO A 177 -26.88 3.17 0.17
N ALA A 178 -27.88 3.44 -0.68
CA ALA A 178 -28.58 4.72 -0.70
C ALA A 178 -29.32 5.07 0.62
N GLY A 179 -29.77 4.06 1.38
CA GLY A 179 -30.50 4.24 2.65
C GLY A 179 -29.66 4.05 3.91
N LEU A 180 -28.35 3.85 3.76
CA LEU A 180 -27.47 3.44 4.85
C LEU A 180 -26.94 4.65 5.65
N ASP A 181 -27.03 4.62 6.97
CA ASP A 181 -26.10 5.42 7.78
C ASP A 181 -24.74 4.71 7.76
N ILE A 182 -23.79 5.25 6.99
CA ILE A 182 -22.50 4.59 6.75
C ILE A 182 -21.68 4.45 8.03
N VAL A 183 -21.79 5.40 8.97
CA VAL A 183 -21.03 5.40 10.22
C VAL A 183 -21.63 4.39 11.18
N ASP A 184 -22.95 4.38 11.34
CA ASP A 184 -23.63 3.39 12.18
C ASP A 184 -23.48 1.97 11.61
N HIS A 185 -23.55 1.81 10.29
CA HIS A 185 -23.29 0.51 9.67
C HIS A 185 -21.86 0.04 9.90
N TYR A 186 -20.88 0.92 9.70
CA TYR A 186 -19.47 0.60 9.92
C TYR A 186 -19.20 0.24 11.38
N LEU A 187 -19.53 1.12 12.33
CA LEU A 187 -19.21 0.93 13.75
C LEU A 187 -20.15 -0.04 14.49
N GLY A 188 -21.37 -0.24 13.96
CA GLY A 188 -22.45 -1.00 14.57
C GLY A 188 -22.51 -2.50 14.21
N GLY A 189 -21.48 -3.03 13.55
CA GLY A 189 -21.45 -4.44 13.16
C GLY A 189 -22.28 -4.75 11.92
N GLY A 190 -22.43 -3.77 11.04
CA GLY A 190 -23.02 -3.93 9.73
C GLY A 190 -22.31 -4.96 8.84
N PRO A 191 -20.97 -4.99 8.80
CA PRO A 191 -20.24 -6.02 8.07
C PRO A 191 -20.57 -7.42 8.61
N PRO A 192 -20.79 -8.43 7.74
CA PRO A 192 -21.15 -9.78 8.16
C PRO A 192 -20.20 -10.40 9.20
N VAL A 193 -18.88 -10.20 9.04
CA VAL A 193 -17.88 -10.70 9.97
C VAL A 193 -18.05 -10.12 11.39
N LEU A 194 -18.68 -8.95 11.51
CA LEU A 194 -18.94 -8.21 12.75
C LEU A 194 -20.41 -8.22 13.16
N HIS A 195 -21.26 -9.04 12.55
CA HIS A 195 -22.69 -9.10 12.86
C HIS A 195 -22.95 -9.25 14.38
N GLY A 196 -23.66 -8.30 14.99
CA GLY A 196 -23.93 -8.32 16.44
C GLY A 196 -22.81 -7.77 17.32
N GLU A 197 -21.62 -7.52 16.77
CA GLU A 197 -20.54 -6.81 17.45
C GLU A 197 -20.67 -5.31 17.22
N ARG A 198 -20.77 -4.54 18.30
CA ARG A 198 -20.71 -3.07 18.23
C ARG A 198 -19.37 -2.61 18.77
N ALA A 199 -18.55 -2.06 17.87
CA ALA A 199 -17.34 -1.38 18.30
C ALA A 199 -17.71 -0.15 19.13
N VAL A 200 -16.98 0.02 20.21
CA VAL A 200 -17.05 1.23 21.03
C VAL A 200 -15.63 1.71 21.11
N PHE A 201 -15.31 2.77 20.39
CA PHE A 201 -14.00 3.38 20.48
C PHE A 201 -13.99 4.37 21.64
N PRO A 202 -12.85 4.52 22.32
CA PRO A 202 -12.70 5.64 23.23
C PRO A 202 -12.63 6.95 22.44
N GLY A 203 -13.04 8.05 23.06
CA GLY A 203 -12.81 9.39 22.48
C GLY A 203 -11.34 9.83 22.60
N ASP A 204 -11.06 11.05 22.14
CA ASP A 204 -9.73 11.65 22.28
C ASP A 204 -9.28 11.70 23.75
N GLY A 205 -7.97 11.60 23.99
CA GLY A 205 -7.42 11.50 25.35
C GLY A 205 -7.61 10.13 25.99
N ALA A 206 -7.99 9.11 25.22
CA ALA A 206 -8.16 7.74 25.66
C ALA A 206 -6.94 7.22 26.44
N THR A 207 -7.19 6.43 27.49
CA THR A 207 -6.14 5.72 28.22
C THR A 207 -6.26 4.21 28.01
N PHE A 208 -5.24 3.64 27.39
CA PHE A 208 -5.07 2.23 27.13
C PHE A 208 -4.03 1.61 28.06
N ASP A 209 -4.12 0.32 28.28
CA ASP A 209 -3.12 -0.47 28.98
C ASP A 209 -2.28 -1.23 27.92
N PHE A 210 -0.95 -1.16 27.99
CA PHE A 210 -0.04 -1.79 27.02
C PHE A 210 0.00 -3.31 27.18
N ASP A 211 -0.23 -4.05 26.08
CA ASP A 211 -0.15 -5.50 26.07
C ASP A 211 1.12 -6.02 25.39
N GLY A 212 1.65 -5.28 24.40
CA GLY A 212 2.91 -5.60 23.75
C GLY A 212 3.14 -4.90 22.41
N MET A 213 4.38 -4.99 21.93
CA MET A 213 4.73 -4.56 20.57
C MET A 213 4.16 -5.53 19.54
N HIS A 214 3.53 -4.98 18.49
CA HIS A 214 3.03 -5.76 17.37
C HIS A 214 4.04 -5.69 16.22
N LEU A 215 4.86 -6.73 16.10
CA LEU A 215 5.99 -6.78 15.15
C LEU A 215 5.48 -6.97 13.71
N THR A 216 5.46 -5.90 12.90
CA THR A 216 5.06 -5.92 11.47
C THR A 216 6.03 -5.15 10.59
N GLN A 217 6.29 -5.62 9.37
CA GLN A 217 7.43 -5.20 8.54
C GLN A 217 7.69 -3.68 8.41
N SER A 218 6.66 -2.82 8.35
CA SER A 218 6.84 -1.43 7.87
C SER A 218 6.42 -0.33 8.85
N LYS A 219 5.55 -0.62 9.82
CA LYS A 219 4.92 0.43 10.66
C LYS A 219 4.80 0.04 12.12
N PRO A 220 5.04 1.00 13.03
CA PRO A 220 4.79 0.81 14.44
C PRO A 220 3.32 0.50 14.71
N LYS A 221 3.13 -0.64 15.36
CA LYS A 221 1.86 -1.13 15.84
C LYS A 221 2.07 -1.65 17.26
N ILE A 222 1.13 -1.38 18.16
CA ILE A 222 1.13 -1.96 19.51
C ILE A 222 -0.24 -2.55 19.81
N ASP A 223 -0.24 -3.67 20.52
CA ASP A 223 -1.44 -4.29 21.04
C ASP A 223 -1.74 -3.67 22.42
N VAL A 224 -2.99 -3.27 22.62
CA VAL A 224 -3.43 -2.59 23.84
C VAL A 224 -4.83 -3.01 24.24
N THR A 225 -5.11 -2.86 25.54
CA THR A 225 -6.43 -3.09 26.11
C THR A 225 -7.04 -1.76 26.55
N TRP A 226 -8.29 -1.52 26.17
CA TRP A 226 -9.07 -0.40 26.68
C TRP A 226 -10.13 -0.89 27.69
N LYS A 227 -10.29 -0.08 28.75
CA LYS A 227 -11.31 -0.25 29.78
C LYS A 227 -11.98 1.09 29.99
N ASP A 228 -13.28 1.17 29.71
CA ASP A 228 -14.07 2.37 30.00
C ASP A 228 -14.18 2.61 31.52
N ALA A 229 -14.73 3.75 31.92
CA ALA A 229 -14.86 4.11 33.34
C ALA A 229 -15.69 3.08 34.13
N ALA A 230 -16.74 2.53 33.52
CA ALA A 230 -17.59 1.53 34.15
C ALA A 230 -16.83 0.20 34.36
N CYS A 231 -16.02 -0.20 33.39
CA CYS A 231 -15.19 -1.38 33.43
C CYS A 231 -14.09 -1.23 34.48
N ARG A 232 -13.39 -0.08 34.52
CA ARG A 232 -12.37 0.21 35.53
C ARG A 232 -12.92 0.22 36.96
N ALA A 233 -14.19 0.56 37.15
CA ALA A 233 -14.85 0.52 38.45
C ALA A 233 -15.21 -0.90 38.93
N ARG A 234 -15.22 -1.91 38.03
CA ARG A 234 -15.47 -3.30 38.41
C ARG A 234 -14.27 -3.90 39.16
N PRO A 235 -14.47 -4.91 40.02
CA PRO A 235 -13.37 -5.67 40.60
C PRO A 235 -12.43 -6.20 39.52
N ALA A 236 -11.11 -6.16 39.74
CA ALA A 236 -10.10 -6.53 38.74
C ALA A 236 -10.34 -7.89 38.04
N LYS A 237 -10.95 -8.85 38.77
CA LYS A 237 -11.30 -10.19 38.24
C LYS A 237 -12.43 -10.18 37.21
N GLU A 238 -13.27 -9.15 37.20
CA GLU A 238 -14.43 -9.00 36.30
C GLU A 238 -14.13 -8.01 35.15
N GLN A 239 -13.00 -7.30 35.21
CA GLN A 239 -12.64 -6.33 34.17
C GLN A 239 -12.35 -7.00 32.82
N GLY A 240 -11.89 -8.25 32.82
CA GLY A 240 -11.62 -9.00 31.58
C GLY A 240 -12.85 -9.17 30.68
N ASP A 241 -14.05 -9.18 31.26
CA ASP A 241 -15.30 -9.38 30.54
C ASP A 241 -15.78 -8.11 29.82
N CYS A 242 -15.37 -6.93 30.31
CA CYS A 242 -15.70 -5.64 29.70
C CYS A 242 -14.52 -4.97 28.98
N ALA A 243 -13.30 -5.48 29.18
CA ALA A 243 -12.11 -5.03 28.49
C ALA A 243 -12.19 -5.36 27.00
N ARG A 244 -11.72 -4.42 26.19
CA ARG A 244 -11.74 -4.49 24.73
C ARG A 244 -10.33 -4.36 24.19
N ASP A 245 -10.00 -5.21 23.23
CA ASP A 245 -8.66 -5.29 22.68
C ASP A 245 -8.59 -4.42 21.42
N TYR A 246 -7.49 -3.67 21.28
CA TYR A 246 -7.22 -2.81 20.14
C TYR A 246 -5.78 -3.00 19.68
N LYS A 247 -5.58 -2.68 18.42
CA LYS A 247 -4.25 -2.47 17.84
C LYS A 247 -4.12 -0.99 17.52
N LEU A 248 -3.18 -0.31 18.14
CA LEU A 248 -2.85 1.08 17.80
C LEU A 248 -1.84 1.08 16.65
N LYS A 249 -2.15 1.82 15.58
CA LYS A 249 -1.26 2.09 14.45
C LYS A 249 -0.80 3.55 14.50
N PHE A 250 0.48 3.80 14.21
CA PHE A 250 1.06 5.14 14.24
C PHE A 250 1.67 5.55 12.90
N GLY A 251 1.78 6.86 12.70
CA GLY A 251 2.40 7.46 11.52
C GLY A 251 1.44 7.67 10.37
N MET A 252 1.86 7.29 9.16
CA MET A 252 1.02 7.40 7.96
C MET A 252 -0.20 6.51 8.08
N GLU A 253 -1.26 6.90 7.37
CA GLU A 253 -2.47 6.11 7.18
C GLU A 253 -3.40 6.10 8.39
N THR A 254 -3.17 6.98 9.36
CA THR A 254 -4.02 7.11 10.56
C THR A 254 -5.32 7.86 10.29
N HIS A 255 -5.42 8.64 9.22
CA HIS A 255 -6.65 9.30 8.80
C HIS A 255 -7.38 8.48 7.72
N ALA A 256 -6.63 7.89 6.78
CA ALA A 256 -7.13 7.17 5.62
C ALA A 256 -7.81 5.84 5.99
N ASP A 257 -7.22 5.06 6.89
CA ASP A 257 -7.68 3.72 7.22
C ASP A 257 -9.17 3.69 7.65
N PRO A 258 -9.63 4.50 8.63
CA PRO A 258 -11.05 4.50 9.00
C PRO A 258 -11.98 4.97 7.87
N VAL A 259 -11.53 5.90 7.02
CA VAL A 259 -12.34 6.40 5.88
C VAL A 259 -12.50 5.32 4.82
N ALA A 260 -11.39 4.70 4.41
CA ALA A 260 -11.38 3.67 3.39
C ALA A 260 -12.17 2.44 3.85
N ASN A 261 -12.03 2.02 5.12
CA ASN A 261 -12.80 0.91 5.68
C ASN A 261 -14.29 1.22 5.79
N ALA A 262 -14.68 2.44 6.17
CA ALA A 262 -16.09 2.84 6.20
C ALA A 262 -16.72 2.87 4.80
N LEU A 263 -16.00 3.40 3.80
CA LEU A 263 -16.45 3.36 2.41
C LEU A 263 -16.60 1.92 1.90
N LEU A 264 -15.63 1.05 2.19
CA LEU A 264 -15.66 -0.37 1.81
C LEU A 264 -16.85 -1.11 2.47
N ALA A 265 -17.05 -0.92 3.77
CA ALA A 265 -18.18 -1.46 4.51
C ALA A 265 -19.52 -0.97 3.96
N GLY A 266 -19.62 0.34 3.63
CA GLY A 266 -20.79 0.93 3.00
C GLY A 266 -21.13 0.38 1.61
N LEU A 267 -20.22 -0.38 0.99
CA LEU A 267 -20.46 -1.10 -0.26
C LEU A 267 -20.81 -2.59 -0.05
N GLY A 268 -20.78 -3.07 1.20
CA GLY A 268 -21.22 -4.41 1.62
C GLY A 268 -20.10 -5.39 1.90
N TYR A 269 -18.87 -4.93 1.91
CA TYR A 269 -17.70 -5.75 2.17
C TYR A 269 -17.40 -5.84 3.65
N ASN A 270 -16.68 -6.90 4.03
CA ASN A 270 -16.03 -6.95 5.32
C ASN A 270 -14.89 -5.93 5.38
N ALA A 271 -14.80 -5.18 6.48
CA ALA A 271 -13.76 -4.19 6.72
C ALA A 271 -13.35 -4.23 8.19
N ASP A 272 -12.12 -3.81 8.48
CA ASP A 272 -11.65 -3.65 9.84
C ASP A 272 -12.25 -2.39 10.45
N LEU A 273 -12.70 -2.48 11.72
CA LEU A 273 -13.22 -1.33 12.44
C LEU A 273 -12.06 -0.55 13.04
N ALA A 274 -11.97 0.71 12.68
CA ALA A 274 -10.91 1.62 13.08
C ALA A 274 -11.49 3.01 13.37
N GLU A 275 -10.88 3.70 14.32
CA GLU A 275 -11.14 5.11 14.59
C GLU A 275 -9.83 5.88 14.77
N HIS A 276 -9.77 7.08 14.21
CA HIS A 276 -8.67 8.00 14.45
C HIS A 276 -8.83 8.65 15.83
N LEU A 277 -7.78 8.56 16.65
CA LEU A 277 -7.73 9.09 18.01
C LEU A 277 -6.59 10.09 18.16
N ARG A 278 -6.82 11.15 18.93
CA ARG A 278 -5.81 12.15 19.30
C ARG A 278 -5.43 12.04 20.77
N HIS A 279 -4.19 12.39 21.08
CA HIS A 279 -3.64 12.42 22.45
C HIS A 279 -3.81 11.09 23.18
N VAL A 280 -3.45 10.00 22.51
CA VAL A 280 -3.65 8.65 23.01
C VAL A 280 -2.64 8.34 24.12
N ARG A 281 -3.13 8.13 25.34
CA ARG A 281 -2.32 7.71 26.47
C ARG A 281 -2.25 6.19 26.54
N VAL A 282 -1.05 5.66 26.68
CA VAL A 282 -0.78 4.23 26.86
C VAL A 282 0.00 4.05 28.16
N ASP A 283 -0.61 3.35 29.11
CA ASP A 283 0.01 2.98 30.38
C ASP A 283 0.84 1.71 30.18
N LEU A 284 2.14 1.79 30.46
CA LEU A 284 3.08 0.69 30.25
C LEU A 284 3.12 -0.29 31.42
N GLY A 285 2.55 0.09 32.57
CA GLY A 285 2.55 -0.73 33.78
C GLY A 285 3.98 -0.99 34.27
N ASP A 286 4.37 -2.26 34.31
CA ASP A 286 5.71 -2.71 34.69
C ASP A 286 6.71 -2.71 33.52
N PHE A 287 6.27 -2.43 32.30
CA PHE A 287 7.13 -2.37 31.11
C PHE A 287 7.80 -0.99 31.03
N PRO A 288 9.14 -0.89 31.18
CA PRO A 288 9.81 0.41 31.21
C PRO A 288 9.77 1.11 29.85
N PHE A 289 9.68 2.44 29.86
CA PHE A 289 9.73 3.25 28.64
C PHE A 289 11.01 3.01 27.84
N GLU A 290 12.16 2.83 28.49
CA GLU A 290 13.42 2.57 27.80
C GLU A 290 13.40 1.24 27.03
N GLU A 291 12.70 0.22 27.53
CA GLU A 291 12.57 -1.06 26.82
C GLU A 291 11.61 -0.91 25.64
N LEU A 292 10.54 -0.10 25.78
CA LEU A 292 9.66 0.26 24.66
C LEU A 292 10.43 0.98 23.55
N ASP A 293 11.17 2.04 23.89
CA ASP A 293 11.95 2.81 22.91
C ASP A 293 13.01 1.95 22.22
N LYS A 294 13.64 1.04 22.97
CA LYS A 294 14.62 0.08 22.43
C LYS A 294 13.97 -0.92 21.48
N GLU A 295 12.87 -1.57 21.87
CA GLU A 295 12.16 -2.51 20.99
C GLU A 295 11.62 -1.80 19.74
N TRP A 296 11.06 -0.60 19.93
CA TRP A 296 10.57 0.24 18.85
C TRP A 296 11.68 0.61 17.88
N THR A 297 12.79 1.14 18.37
CA THR A 297 13.91 1.57 17.52
C THR A 297 14.59 0.37 16.85
N ALA A 298 14.77 -0.74 17.56
CA ALA A 298 15.39 -1.95 17.00
C ALA A 298 14.59 -2.53 15.83
N TYR A 299 13.27 -2.29 15.79
CA TYR A 299 12.40 -2.87 14.79
C TYR A 299 11.95 -1.85 13.72
N PHE A 300 11.80 -0.57 14.07
CA PHE A 300 11.34 0.50 13.18
C PHE A 300 12.44 1.56 12.98
N ASP A 301 13.66 1.16 12.63
CA ASP A 301 14.88 1.98 12.56
C ASP A 301 14.71 3.41 11.98
N LEU A 302 13.78 3.60 11.02
CA LEU A 302 13.49 4.89 10.39
C LEU A 302 12.46 5.74 11.15
N GLN A 303 11.53 5.10 11.88
CA GLN A 303 10.40 5.73 12.55
C GLN A 303 10.63 5.79 14.06
N ARG A 304 11.49 6.71 14.48
CA ARG A 304 11.83 6.85 15.90
C ARG A 304 10.59 7.21 16.74
N LEU A 305 10.44 6.57 17.90
CA LEU A 305 9.30 6.73 18.82
C LEU A 305 8.98 8.20 19.12
N HIS A 306 10.01 9.03 19.31
CA HIS A 306 9.87 10.46 19.59
C HIS A 306 9.23 11.29 18.47
N THR A 307 9.06 10.74 17.27
CA THR A 307 8.34 11.41 16.17
C THR A 307 6.83 11.39 16.41
N PHE A 308 6.34 10.45 17.22
CA PHE A 308 4.92 10.23 17.50
C PHE A 308 4.48 10.83 18.85
N ILE A 309 5.43 11.35 19.61
CA ILE A 309 5.25 11.93 20.93
C ILE A 309 5.51 13.45 20.82
N PRO A 310 4.74 14.32 21.49
CA PRO A 310 4.91 15.77 21.37
C PRO A 310 6.36 16.23 21.59
N LEU A 311 6.94 16.98 20.64
CA LEU A 311 8.37 17.36 20.68
C LEU A 311 8.81 18.06 21.99
N ARG A 312 7.88 18.78 22.63
CA ARG A 312 8.10 19.40 23.94
C ARG A 312 8.44 18.39 25.04
N SER A 313 7.93 17.17 24.99
CA SER A 313 8.22 16.12 25.97
C SER A 313 9.63 15.57 25.91
N VAL A 314 10.28 15.69 24.74
CA VAL A 314 11.67 15.25 24.55
C VAL A 314 12.64 16.27 25.16
N LEU A 315 12.28 17.56 25.12
CA LEU A 315 13.15 18.65 25.54
C LEU A 315 12.96 19.07 27.00
N LEU A 316 11.80 18.78 27.60
CA LEU A 316 11.46 19.17 28.95
C LEU A 316 10.89 17.94 29.72
N PRO A 317 11.65 17.36 30.65
CA PRO A 317 11.14 16.32 31.54
C PRO A 317 9.88 16.81 32.27
N GLY A 318 8.75 16.11 32.07
CA GLY A 318 7.43 16.51 32.59
C GLY A 318 6.51 17.24 31.59
N ALA A 319 6.96 17.48 30.35
CA ALA A 319 6.08 17.91 29.26
C ALA A 319 5.42 16.71 28.55
N ALA A 320 4.17 16.91 28.13
CA ALA A 320 3.08 15.95 27.88
C ALA A 320 3.28 14.76 26.89
N GLY A 321 4.36 14.00 26.96
CA GLY A 321 4.60 12.89 26.03
C GLY A 321 5.05 11.56 26.65
N HIS A 322 5.74 11.60 27.78
CA HIS A 322 5.95 10.42 28.63
C HIS A 322 6.02 10.90 30.08
N GLY A 323 5.71 10.01 31.02
CA GLY A 323 5.78 10.34 32.44
C GLY A 323 5.54 9.13 33.31
N ARG A 324 5.43 9.39 34.61
CA ARG A 324 5.14 8.38 35.62
C ARG A 324 4.08 8.88 36.58
N ASP A 325 3.10 8.06 36.88
CA ASP A 325 2.13 8.31 37.93
C ASP A 325 1.92 7.06 38.81
N GLU A 326 0.83 7.05 39.57
CA GLU A 326 0.46 5.95 40.47
C GLU A 326 0.21 4.62 39.76
N ARG A 327 0.01 4.62 38.43
CA ARG A 327 -0.21 3.42 37.60
C ARG A 327 1.07 2.94 36.90
N GLY A 328 2.20 3.62 37.12
CA GLY A 328 3.48 3.30 36.49
C GLY A 328 3.87 4.32 35.43
N GLU A 329 4.68 3.87 34.48
CA GLU A 329 5.11 4.70 33.36
C GLU A 329 4.03 4.74 32.27
N TYR A 330 3.97 5.85 31.54
CA TYR A 330 3.03 6.04 30.44
C TYR A 330 3.66 6.85 29.31
N VAL A 331 3.07 6.70 28.12
CA VAL A 331 3.38 7.47 26.91
C VAL A 331 2.10 8.12 26.40
N VAL A 332 2.20 9.35 25.87
CA VAL A 332 1.10 10.04 25.19
C VAL A 332 1.48 10.29 23.74
N PHE A 333 0.84 9.56 22.84
CA PHE A 333 0.99 9.71 21.41
C PHE A 333 0.11 10.85 20.89
N GLN A 334 0.61 11.61 19.92
CA GLN A 334 -0.16 12.73 19.33
C GLN A 334 -1.41 12.24 18.61
N ALA A 335 -1.27 11.19 17.82
CA ALA A 335 -2.34 10.57 17.07
C ALA A 335 -2.07 9.08 16.86
N ALA A 336 -3.14 8.30 16.76
CA ALA A 336 -3.10 6.89 16.38
C ALA A 336 -4.41 6.49 15.70
N VAL A 337 -4.38 5.40 14.93
CA VAL A 337 -5.59 4.64 14.61
C VAL A 337 -5.73 3.54 15.63
N ALA A 338 -6.89 3.48 16.29
CA ALA A 338 -7.28 2.32 17.08
C ALA A 338 -8.09 1.38 16.19
N GLU A 339 -7.55 0.20 15.90
CA GLU A 339 -8.27 -0.88 15.21
C GLU A 339 -8.84 -1.85 16.24
N TYR A 340 -10.16 -2.04 16.25
CA TYR A 340 -10.85 -2.91 17.20
C TYR A 340 -10.59 -4.39 16.90
N LYS A 341 -10.34 -5.18 17.94
CA LYS A 341 -10.12 -6.63 17.87
C LYS A 341 -11.21 -7.38 18.64
N PRO A 342 -12.29 -7.82 17.96
CA PRO A 342 -13.30 -8.67 18.57
C PRO A 342 -12.69 -10.01 19.01
N LYS A 343 -13.13 -10.53 20.16
CA LYS A 343 -12.54 -11.73 20.79
C LYS A 343 -12.94 -13.04 20.09
N ASP A 344 -14.03 -13.00 19.34
CA ASP A 344 -14.72 -14.12 18.71
C ASP A 344 -14.46 -14.18 17.19
N ILE A 345 -13.47 -13.43 16.71
CA ILE A 345 -13.00 -13.46 15.32
C ILE A 345 -11.53 -13.89 15.29
N ASP A 346 -11.28 -15.10 14.78
CA ASP A 346 -9.92 -15.62 14.58
C ASP A 346 -9.42 -15.26 13.17
N ARG A 347 -8.35 -14.46 13.06
CA ARG A 347 -7.73 -14.13 11.76
C ARG A 347 -6.74 -15.22 11.38
N ILE A 348 -7.15 -16.17 10.54
CA ILE A 348 -6.41 -17.42 10.31
C ILE A 348 -5.35 -17.38 9.21
N GLY A 349 -5.21 -16.25 8.50
CA GLY A 349 -4.23 -16.06 7.44
C GLY A 349 -4.77 -15.19 6.33
N MET A 350 -4.15 -15.27 5.15
CA MET A 350 -4.50 -14.48 3.98
C MET A 350 -5.31 -15.28 2.96
N TRP A 351 -5.85 -14.63 1.94
CA TRP A 351 -6.59 -15.26 0.85
C TRP A 351 -6.15 -14.73 -0.52
N PRO A 352 -5.85 -15.55 -1.53
CA PRO A 352 -5.26 -15.02 -2.76
C PRO A 352 -6.26 -14.12 -3.49
N PHE A 353 -5.88 -12.90 -3.89
CA PHE A 353 -6.75 -12.11 -4.79
C PHE A 353 -6.79 -12.79 -6.15
N SER A 354 -5.61 -13.18 -6.64
CA SER A 354 -5.34 -13.60 -8.01
C SER A 354 -5.58 -15.08 -8.31
N GLU A 355 -5.85 -15.89 -7.29
CA GLU A 355 -5.98 -17.34 -7.43
C GLU A 355 -7.31 -17.90 -6.89
N GLY A 356 -7.56 -19.16 -7.22
CA GLY A 356 -8.66 -19.92 -6.63
C GLY A 356 -10.04 -19.35 -6.94
N MET A 357 -10.87 -19.23 -5.90
CA MET A 357 -12.24 -18.71 -6.06
C MET A 357 -12.28 -17.19 -6.25
N ALA A 358 -11.41 -16.45 -5.57
CA ALA A 358 -11.39 -15.00 -5.59
C ALA A 358 -11.21 -14.47 -7.01
N SER A 359 -10.31 -15.11 -7.78
CA SER A 359 -10.07 -14.78 -9.18
C SER A 359 -11.28 -14.98 -10.10
N THR A 360 -12.36 -15.60 -9.62
CA THR A 360 -13.62 -15.83 -10.36
C THR A 360 -14.85 -15.18 -9.72
N ALA A 361 -14.69 -14.52 -8.57
CA ALA A 361 -15.79 -13.90 -7.83
C ALA A 361 -15.96 -12.44 -8.26
N ARG A 362 -17.17 -12.04 -8.65
CA ARG A 362 -17.51 -10.65 -9.05
C ARG A 362 -17.07 -9.65 -7.99
N GLU A 363 -17.34 -9.96 -6.73
CA GLU A 363 -17.05 -9.08 -5.61
C GLU A 363 -15.55 -8.93 -5.35
N ALA A 364 -14.74 -9.98 -5.52
CA ALA A 364 -13.28 -9.88 -5.38
C ALA A 364 -12.65 -9.11 -6.56
N ARG A 365 -13.11 -9.37 -7.79
CA ARG A 365 -12.65 -8.62 -8.98
C ARG A 365 -13.07 -7.15 -8.92
N GLY A 366 -14.28 -6.86 -8.45
CA GLY A 366 -14.78 -5.52 -8.27
C GLY A 366 -13.96 -4.67 -7.29
N LEU A 367 -13.30 -5.28 -6.29
CA LEU A 367 -12.40 -4.56 -5.36
C LEU A 367 -11.29 -3.81 -6.10
N GLY A 368 -10.91 -4.27 -7.29
CA GLY A 368 -9.98 -3.57 -8.15
C GLY A 368 -10.38 -2.11 -8.41
N LEU A 369 -11.62 -1.89 -8.85
CA LEU A 369 -12.11 -0.53 -9.11
C LEU A 369 -12.32 0.27 -7.81
N PHE A 370 -12.65 -0.40 -6.70
CA PHE A 370 -12.72 0.27 -5.40
C PHE A 370 -11.35 0.84 -4.99
N ASN A 371 -10.28 0.05 -5.12
CA ASN A 371 -8.92 0.52 -4.81
C ASN A 371 -8.48 1.64 -5.76
N VAL A 372 -8.90 1.61 -7.02
CA VAL A 372 -8.76 2.74 -7.95
C VAL A 372 -9.50 3.96 -7.42
N TRP A 373 -10.74 3.83 -6.96
CA TRP A 373 -11.53 4.96 -6.47
C TRP A 373 -10.85 5.72 -5.33
N ILE A 374 -10.34 4.98 -4.34
CA ILE A 374 -9.65 5.57 -3.18
C ILE A 374 -8.15 5.78 -3.41
N ALA A 375 -7.64 5.42 -4.60
CA ALA A 375 -6.22 5.42 -4.95
C ALA A 375 -5.34 4.68 -3.91
N ASN A 376 -5.77 3.50 -3.49
CA ASN A 376 -4.98 2.64 -2.59
C ASN A 376 -3.90 1.91 -3.39
N ALA A 377 -2.66 2.37 -3.32
CA ALA A 377 -1.58 1.82 -4.12
C ALA A 377 -0.84 0.65 -3.49
N ASP A 378 -1.21 0.23 -2.28
CA ASP A 378 -0.55 -0.88 -1.59
C ASP A 378 -1.47 -2.10 -1.60
N MET A 379 -1.86 -2.60 -2.76
CA MET A 379 -2.72 -3.79 -2.82
C MET A 379 -1.86 -5.04 -2.98
N LYS A 380 -1.74 -5.81 -1.90
CA LYS A 380 -0.89 -7.00 -1.79
C LYS A 380 -1.71 -8.27 -1.57
N ASP A 381 -1.40 -9.35 -2.28
CA ASP A 381 -2.00 -10.69 -2.05
C ASP A 381 -1.61 -11.29 -0.69
N GLU A 382 -0.54 -10.80 -0.05
CA GLU A 382 0.03 -11.47 1.11
C GLU A 382 -0.12 -10.73 2.46
N GLU A 383 -0.71 -9.53 2.49
CA GLU A 383 -0.80 -8.75 3.73
C GLU A 383 -2.14 -8.04 3.92
N ASN A 384 -2.72 -7.53 2.83
CA ASN A 384 -3.84 -6.58 2.87
C ASN A 384 -5.20 -7.27 2.70
N ASN A 385 -5.21 -8.57 2.97
CA ASN A 385 -6.30 -9.49 2.75
C ASN A 385 -6.23 -10.56 3.85
N LYS A 386 -7.31 -10.72 4.62
CA LYS A 386 -7.38 -11.71 5.70
C LYS A 386 -8.61 -12.59 5.59
N LEU A 387 -8.36 -13.88 5.79
CA LEU A 387 -9.38 -14.87 6.03
C LEU A 387 -9.61 -14.93 7.54
N SER A 388 -10.84 -14.67 7.94
CA SER A 388 -11.27 -14.71 9.33
C SER A 388 -12.26 -15.84 9.55
N LEU A 389 -12.21 -16.46 10.71
CA LEU A 389 -13.22 -17.39 11.19
C LEU A 389 -14.03 -16.72 12.28
N ARG A 390 -15.34 -16.96 12.27
CA ARG A 390 -16.21 -16.59 13.38
C ARG A 390 -17.17 -17.71 13.67
N THR A 391 -17.32 -18.04 14.94
CA THR A 391 -18.32 -19.00 15.42
C THR A 391 -19.56 -18.24 15.85
N ASP A 392 -20.70 -18.56 15.25
CA ASP A 392 -21.98 -17.97 15.63
C ASP A 392 -22.57 -18.58 16.93
N GLU A 393 -23.70 -18.04 17.38
CA GLU A 393 -24.39 -18.52 18.59
C GLU A 393 -24.82 -20.00 18.51
N SER A 394 -24.98 -20.54 17.29
CA SER A 394 -25.31 -21.95 17.07
C SER A 394 -24.10 -22.89 17.18
N GLY A 395 -22.89 -22.32 17.27
CA GLY A 395 -21.62 -23.04 17.23
C GLY A 395 -21.13 -23.33 15.81
N ALA A 396 -21.80 -22.82 14.78
CA ALA A 396 -21.35 -22.97 13.40
C ALA A 396 -20.23 -21.94 13.13
N THR A 397 -19.13 -22.42 12.53
CA THR A 397 -18.00 -21.55 12.17
C THR A 397 -18.10 -21.17 10.70
N HIS A 398 -18.07 -19.88 10.43
CA HIS A 398 -18.14 -19.30 9.09
C HIS A 398 -16.82 -18.63 8.74
N THR A 399 -16.49 -18.63 7.45
CA THR A 399 -15.34 -17.94 6.89
C THR A 399 -15.73 -16.59 6.33
N TYR A 400 -14.89 -15.59 6.55
CA TYR A 400 -15.05 -14.23 6.03
C TYR A 400 -13.76 -13.75 5.40
N LEU A 401 -13.88 -13.09 4.26
CA LEU A 401 -12.77 -12.57 3.47
C LEU A 401 -12.84 -11.05 3.59
N THR A 402 -11.79 -10.48 4.16
CA THR A 402 -11.68 -9.04 4.46
C THR A 402 -10.50 -8.48 3.70
N GLN A 403 -10.64 -7.30 3.09
CA GLN A 403 -9.51 -6.47 2.70
C GLN A 403 -9.20 -5.57 3.90
N GLN A 404 -7.95 -5.57 4.36
CA GLN A 404 -7.49 -4.84 5.56
C GLN A 404 -6.24 -4.03 5.23
N ASP A 405 -5.84 -3.16 6.16
CA ASP A 405 -4.68 -2.26 6.00
C ASP A 405 -4.78 -1.42 4.71
N ILE A 406 -6.00 -1.00 4.36
CA ILE A 406 -6.29 -0.13 3.22
C ILE A 406 -6.05 1.36 3.52
N GLY A 407 -5.26 1.61 4.56
CA GLY A 407 -4.83 2.92 4.96
C GLY A 407 -3.91 3.59 3.93
N HIS A 408 -3.24 2.82 3.04
CA HIS A 408 -2.42 3.37 1.95
C HIS A 408 -3.25 4.01 0.81
N ALA A 409 -4.40 4.55 1.16
CA ALA A 409 -5.32 5.25 0.29
C ALA A 409 -5.08 6.76 0.28
N PHE A 410 -5.82 7.43 -0.60
CA PHE A 410 -5.85 8.88 -0.75
C PHE A 410 -4.49 9.48 -1.14
N GLY A 411 -3.73 8.72 -1.92
CA GLY A 411 -2.49 9.15 -2.57
C GLY A 411 -1.81 7.97 -3.27
N ILE A 412 -1.27 8.18 -4.48
CA ILE A 412 -0.71 7.07 -5.28
C ILE A 412 0.62 6.56 -4.71
N VAL A 413 1.60 7.44 -4.48
CA VAL A 413 2.92 7.03 -3.95
C VAL A 413 3.04 7.36 -2.46
N LEU A 414 2.30 8.38 -2.03
CA LEU A 414 2.39 8.97 -0.70
C LEU A 414 0.96 9.01 -0.17
N PRO A 415 0.57 8.07 0.71
CA PRO A 415 -0.79 8.00 1.20
C PRO A 415 -1.13 9.28 1.98
N GLU A 416 -2.43 9.59 2.06
CA GLU A 416 -2.95 10.76 2.78
C GLU A 416 -2.44 12.13 2.34
N ARG A 417 -1.75 12.23 1.21
CA ARG A 417 -1.36 13.52 0.66
C ARG A 417 -2.35 13.98 -0.39
N PRO A 418 -3.13 15.06 -0.13
CA PRO A 418 -4.14 15.50 -1.06
C PRO A 418 -3.55 15.85 -2.42
N GLU A 419 -2.34 16.40 -2.51
CA GLU A 419 -1.72 16.83 -3.76
C GLU A 419 -1.45 15.67 -4.73
N VAL A 420 -1.17 14.48 -4.20
CA VAL A 420 -0.94 13.26 -5.01
C VAL A 420 -2.15 12.34 -5.08
N PHE A 421 -3.27 12.72 -4.48
CA PHE A 421 -4.56 12.11 -4.75
C PHE A 421 -5.21 12.78 -5.96
N PRO A 422 -5.29 12.13 -7.13
CA PRO A 422 -5.73 12.81 -8.33
C PRO A 422 -7.24 13.08 -8.30
N TRP A 423 -7.63 14.22 -8.87
CA TRP A 423 -9.03 14.59 -9.10
C TRP A 423 -9.77 13.60 -10.01
N GLU A 424 -9.02 12.95 -10.89
CA GLU A 424 -9.53 12.06 -11.93
C GLU A 424 -9.04 10.64 -11.65
N ALA A 425 -9.96 9.67 -11.61
CA ALA A 425 -9.67 8.24 -11.57
C ALA A 425 -9.42 7.65 -12.96
N ILE A 426 -9.79 8.38 -14.01
CA ILE A 426 -9.66 8.02 -15.41
C ILE A 426 -8.89 9.14 -16.09
N GLU A 427 -7.72 8.82 -16.64
CA GLU A 427 -6.91 9.78 -17.40
C GLU A 427 -6.34 9.07 -18.64
N SER A 428 -6.37 9.74 -19.79
CA SER A 428 -5.56 9.28 -20.93
C SER A 428 -4.10 9.46 -20.56
N SER A 429 -3.38 8.36 -20.36
CA SER A 429 -1.96 8.34 -20.08
C SER A 429 -1.21 9.20 -21.08
N TRP A 430 -0.10 9.80 -20.63
CA TRP A 430 0.75 10.53 -21.56
C TRP A 430 1.31 9.60 -22.66
N TRP A 431 1.47 8.29 -22.36
CA TRP A 431 1.84 7.26 -23.32
C TRP A 431 0.76 7.06 -24.40
N SER A 432 -0.52 6.99 -24.03
CA SER A 432 -1.62 6.85 -24.99
C SER A 432 -1.77 8.10 -25.85
N ARG A 433 -1.53 9.29 -25.28
CA ARG A 433 -1.46 10.55 -26.04
C ARG A 433 -0.28 10.59 -27.00
N LEU A 434 0.89 10.13 -26.57
CA LEU A 434 2.12 10.22 -27.35
C LEU A 434 2.19 9.18 -28.48
N PHE A 435 1.67 7.97 -28.24
CA PHE A 435 1.83 6.85 -29.17
C PHE A 435 0.53 6.34 -29.82
N GLY A 436 -0.64 6.82 -29.39
CA GLY A 436 -1.92 6.50 -30.03
C GLY A 436 -2.33 5.02 -29.97
N PHE A 437 -1.68 4.21 -29.13
CA PHE A 437 -1.82 2.75 -29.14
C PHE A 437 -3.08 2.21 -28.45
N VAL A 438 -3.88 3.04 -27.78
CA VAL A 438 -4.93 2.54 -26.86
C VAL A 438 -6.33 2.81 -27.40
N ARG A 439 -6.63 2.31 -28.61
CA ARG A 439 -8.04 2.23 -29.05
C ARG A 439 -8.71 1.05 -28.37
N GLY A 440 -9.85 1.28 -27.72
CA GLY A 440 -10.63 0.21 -27.12
C GLY A 440 -10.19 -0.17 -25.69
N ARG A 441 -9.57 0.73 -24.93
CA ARG A 441 -9.36 0.57 -23.49
C ARG A 441 -9.59 1.88 -22.77
N THR A 442 -10.02 1.80 -21.51
CA THR A 442 -10.11 2.90 -20.56
C THR A 442 -8.91 2.79 -19.63
N GLU A 443 -8.07 3.81 -19.60
CA GLU A 443 -6.93 3.90 -18.70
C GLU A 443 -7.37 4.46 -17.35
N LEU A 444 -7.02 3.75 -16.29
CA LEU A 444 -7.26 4.14 -14.92
C LEU A 444 -6.04 4.92 -14.43
N ASN A 445 -6.26 6.11 -13.88
CA ASN A 445 -5.22 6.89 -13.21
C ASN A 445 -4.96 6.29 -11.82
N TYR A 446 -4.23 5.18 -11.83
CA TYR A 446 -3.95 4.36 -10.68
C TYR A 446 -2.66 3.58 -10.89
N MET A 447 -1.86 3.54 -9.85
CA MET A 447 -0.64 2.77 -9.79
C MET A 447 -0.75 1.87 -8.57
N ASN A 448 -0.57 0.56 -8.76
CA ASN A 448 -0.38 -0.36 -7.66
C ASN A 448 1.13 -0.57 -7.51
N LEU A 449 1.66 -0.35 -6.31
CA LEU A 449 3.06 -0.62 -6.04
C LEU A 449 3.33 -2.12 -6.18
N GLN A 450 2.37 -2.98 -5.87
CA GLN A 450 2.52 -4.44 -5.94
C GLN A 450 1.64 -5.05 -7.04
N GLN A 451 1.88 -6.31 -7.43
CA GLN A 451 0.95 -7.01 -8.33
C GLN A 451 -0.01 -7.83 -7.47
N ALA A 452 -1.27 -7.42 -7.41
CA ALA A 452 -2.32 -8.20 -6.74
C ALA A 452 -3.13 -9.07 -7.73
N GLY A 453 -2.79 -9.01 -9.01
CA GLY A 453 -3.46 -9.75 -10.07
C GLY A 453 -4.86 -9.25 -10.43
N LEU A 454 -5.52 -8.47 -9.55
CA LEU A 454 -6.84 -7.88 -9.81
C LEU A 454 -6.84 -7.03 -11.08
N GLU A 455 -5.70 -6.45 -11.45
CA GLU A 455 -5.59 -5.61 -12.64
C GLU A 455 -5.93 -6.36 -13.94
N TRP A 456 -5.62 -7.65 -13.96
CA TRP A 456 -5.74 -8.51 -15.15
C TRP A 456 -7.05 -9.30 -15.17
N MET A 457 -7.70 -9.45 -14.02
CA MET A 457 -8.91 -10.27 -13.87
C MET A 457 -10.19 -9.46 -13.92
N THR A 458 -10.13 -8.17 -13.57
CA THR A 458 -11.31 -7.30 -13.54
C THR A 458 -11.82 -7.09 -14.97
N THR A 459 -13.02 -7.60 -15.27
CA THR A 459 -13.68 -7.34 -16.55
C THR A 459 -14.35 -5.96 -16.56
N TRP A 460 -14.74 -5.50 -17.75
CA TRP A 460 -15.54 -4.27 -17.86
C TRP A 460 -16.85 -4.35 -17.05
N ALA A 461 -17.49 -5.52 -17.03
CA ALA A 461 -18.71 -5.75 -16.27
C ALA A 461 -18.45 -5.76 -14.75
N ASP A 462 -17.33 -6.30 -14.28
CA ASP A 462 -16.93 -6.27 -12.86
C ASP A 462 -16.73 -4.82 -12.41
N ALA A 463 -15.99 -4.04 -13.19
CA ALA A 463 -15.74 -2.63 -12.93
C ALA A 463 -17.04 -1.81 -12.98
N LYS A 464 -17.88 -1.98 -14.01
CA LYS A 464 -19.17 -1.28 -14.10
C LYS A 464 -20.11 -1.64 -12.93
N TRP A 465 -20.09 -2.89 -12.49
CA TRP A 465 -20.84 -3.32 -11.30
C TRP A 465 -20.37 -2.56 -10.06
N MET A 466 -19.06 -2.52 -9.80
CA MET A 466 -18.50 -1.77 -8.68
C MET A 466 -18.79 -0.25 -8.80
N ALA A 467 -18.66 0.32 -10.00
CA ALA A 467 -18.98 1.72 -10.27
C ALA A 467 -20.44 2.04 -9.92
N ARG A 468 -21.37 1.15 -10.25
CA ARG A 468 -22.79 1.27 -9.89
C ARG A 468 -22.99 1.23 -8.37
N ARG A 469 -22.22 0.42 -7.63
CA ARG A 469 -22.24 0.38 -6.16
C ARG A 469 -21.72 1.70 -5.57
N ILE A 470 -20.57 2.19 -6.05
CA ILE A 470 -19.96 3.47 -5.65
C ILE A 470 -20.92 4.64 -5.97
N ALA A 471 -21.58 4.61 -7.13
CA ALA A 471 -22.52 5.64 -7.55
C ALA A 471 -23.77 5.72 -6.64
N ARG A 472 -24.14 4.65 -5.91
CA ARG A 472 -25.24 4.70 -4.94
C ARG A 472 -24.92 5.47 -3.67
N LEU A 473 -23.63 5.69 -3.37
CA LEU A 473 -23.25 6.52 -2.24
C LEU A 473 -23.63 7.98 -2.50
N SER A 474 -24.37 8.55 -1.57
CA SER A 474 -24.69 9.97 -1.54
C SER A 474 -23.47 10.78 -1.09
N ARG A 475 -23.50 12.08 -1.40
CA ARG A 475 -22.46 13.01 -0.92
C ARG A 475 -22.35 13.01 0.61
N ALA A 476 -23.47 13.03 1.32
CA ALA A 476 -23.50 13.02 2.78
C ALA A 476 -22.84 11.77 3.39
N GLN A 477 -22.95 10.62 2.73
CA GLN A 477 -22.28 9.40 3.18
C GLN A 477 -20.77 9.45 2.94
N ILE A 478 -20.33 10.02 1.81
CA ILE A 478 -18.90 10.24 1.55
C ILE A 478 -18.34 11.21 2.58
N GLU A 479 -19.04 12.31 2.88
CA GLU A 479 -18.68 13.27 3.93
C GLU A 479 -18.60 12.60 5.31
N ALA A 480 -19.61 11.80 5.67
CA ALA A 480 -19.65 11.09 6.95
C ALA A 480 -18.51 10.07 7.08
N ALA A 481 -18.17 9.35 6.00
CA ALA A 481 -17.02 8.44 6.00
C ALA A 481 -15.70 9.22 6.17
N VAL A 482 -15.50 10.31 5.42
CA VAL A 482 -14.28 11.14 5.51
C VAL A 482 -14.13 11.77 6.90
N ALA A 483 -15.23 12.13 7.56
CA ALA A 483 -15.21 12.67 8.92
C ALA A 483 -14.61 11.71 9.95
N LEU A 484 -14.70 10.38 9.73
CA LEU A 484 -14.06 9.38 10.60
C LEU A 484 -12.53 9.47 10.59
N GLY A 485 -11.94 9.96 9.50
CA GLY A 485 -10.51 10.19 9.40
C GLY A 485 -10.02 11.36 10.24
N ARG A 486 -10.90 12.28 10.67
CA ARG A 486 -10.55 13.47 11.47
C ARG A 486 -9.37 14.26 10.91
N TYR A 487 -9.31 14.40 9.58
CA TYR A 487 -8.29 15.21 8.89
C TYR A 487 -8.25 16.62 9.47
N PRO A 488 -7.07 17.23 9.61
CA PRO A 488 -6.95 18.57 10.15
C PRO A 488 -7.38 19.65 9.14
N GLY A 489 -8.00 20.71 9.64
CA GLY A 489 -8.52 21.82 8.85
C GLY A 489 -9.52 21.39 7.77
N GLY A 490 -9.38 21.96 6.58
CA GLY A 490 -10.19 21.71 5.40
C GLY A 490 -9.70 20.59 4.48
N ILE A 491 -8.72 19.78 4.92
CA ILE A 491 -8.19 18.66 4.13
C ILE A 491 -9.28 17.60 3.87
N GLY A 492 -10.13 17.32 4.87
CA GLY A 492 -11.26 16.41 4.72
C GLY A 492 -12.23 16.86 3.63
N ASP A 493 -12.56 18.16 3.60
CA ASP A 493 -13.43 18.74 2.57
C ASP A 493 -12.83 18.55 1.16
N LEU A 494 -11.52 18.78 1.01
CA LEU A 494 -10.83 18.54 -0.26
C LEU A 494 -10.90 17.06 -0.69
N TYR A 495 -10.80 16.12 0.26
CA TYR A 495 -10.95 14.70 -0.04
C TYR A 495 -12.36 14.32 -0.47
N VAL A 496 -13.39 14.92 0.14
CA VAL A 496 -14.78 14.76 -0.31
C VAL A 496 -14.91 15.20 -1.77
N GLU A 497 -14.42 16.39 -2.12
CA GLU A 497 -14.52 16.91 -3.50
C GLU A 497 -13.82 15.99 -4.51
N LYS A 498 -12.64 15.47 -4.16
CA LYS A 498 -11.89 14.54 -5.01
C LYS A 498 -12.59 13.19 -5.15
N LEU A 499 -13.07 12.60 -4.06
CA LEU A 499 -13.81 11.33 -4.10
C LEU A 499 -15.09 11.44 -4.92
N VAL A 500 -15.82 12.54 -4.78
CA VAL A 500 -17.04 12.82 -5.55
C VAL A 500 -16.70 13.05 -7.03
N SER A 501 -15.62 13.79 -7.34
CA SER A 501 -15.11 13.94 -8.72
C SER A 501 -14.82 12.58 -9.36
N ARG A 502 -14.12 11.69 -8.65
CA ARG A 502 -13.78 10.33 -9.11
C ARG A 502 -15.02 9.46 -9.29
N ARG A 503 -15.96 9.46 -8.33
CA ARG A 503 -17.28 8.80 -8.46
C ARG A 503 -18.01 9.26 -9.73
N ASN A 504 -18.10 10.57 -9.93
CA ASN A 504 -18.73 11.19 -11.09
C ASN A 504 -18.04 10.84 -12.41
N GLN A 505 -16.72 10.59 -12.41
CA GLN A 505 -16.05 10.05 -13.58
C GLN A 505 -16.48 8.62 -13.89
N PHE A 506 -16.59 7.75 -12.89
CA PHE A 506 -17.08 6.39 -13.11
C PHE A 506 -18.51 6.39 -13.65
N VAL A 507 -19.39 7.24 -13.11
CA VAL A 507 -20.76 7.38 -13.62
C VAL A 507 -20.75 7.68 -15.12
N ARG A 508 -19.90 8.61 -15.57
CA ARG A 508 -19.77 8.96 -17.00
C ARG A 508 -19.14 7.85 -17.84
N VAL A 509 -18.01 7.32 -17.40
CA VAL A 509 -17.21 6.37 -18.18
C VAL A 509 -17.92 5.04 -18.37
N PHE A 510 -18.71 4.61 -17.38
CA PHE A 510 -19.48 3.38 -17.45
C PHE A 510 -20.90 3.56 -18.01
N GLY A 511 -21.30 4.77 -18.41
CA GLY A 511 -22.62 5.04 -18.98
C GLY A 511 -23.75 4.82 -17.96
N LEU A 512 -23.61 5.41 -16.78
CA LEU A 512 -24.54 5.27 -15.65
C LEU A 512 -25.29 6.58 -15.35
N GLU A 513 -25.19 7.60 -16.21
CA GLU A 513 -25.82 8.91 -16.00
C GLU A 513 -27.35 8.85 -15.95
N ASP A 514 -27.95 7.89 -16.64
CA ASP A 514 -29.40 7.65 -16.63
C ASP A 514 -29.86 6.94 -15.33
N GLU A 515 -28.93 6.30 -14.61
CA GLU A 515 -29.21 5.57 -13.37
C GLU A 515 -28.90 6.42 -12.13
N PHE A 516 -27.88 7.27 -12.19
CA PHE A 516 -27.40 8.05 -11.05
C PHE A 516 -27.10 9.51 -11.44
N PRO A 517 -27.55 10.48 -10.63
CA PRO A 517 -27.19 11.86 -10.86
C PRO A 517 -25.71 12.11 -10.59
N MET A 518 -25.18 13.12 -11.28
CA MET A 518 -23.88 13.70 -10.97
C MET A 518 -24.02 14.51 -9.68
N LEU A 519 -23.11 14.27 -8.73
CA LEU A 519 -23.04 15.04 -7.50
C LEU A 519 -22.27 16.36 -7.74
N PRO A 520 -22.57 17.45 -7.03
CA PRO A 520 -21.82 18.69 -7.16
C PRO A 520 -20.37 18.49 -6.70
N VAL A 521 -19.43 19.14 -7.40
CA VAL A 521 -18.00 19.15 -7.08
C VAL A 521 -17.48 20.58 -7.16
N ASP A 522 -16.76 21.02 -6.14
CA ASP A 522 -16.00 22.28 -6.15
C ASP A 522 -14.50 21.99 -6.29
N ARG A 523 -13.96 22.18 -7.50
CA ARG A 523 -12.52 22.02 -7.77
C ARG A 523 -11.68 23.20 -7.27
N HIS A 524 -12.33 24.33 -6.99
CA HIS A 524 -11.71 25.59 -6.57
C HIS A 524 -11.98 25.86 -5.09
N LEU A 525 -12.23 24.79 -4.33
CA LEU A 525 -12.55 24.84 -2.91
C LEU A 525 -11.57 25.73 -2.16
N THR A 526 -12.11 26.70 -1.42
CA THR A 526 -11.36 27.53 -0.48
C THR A 526 -12.04 27.44 0.88
N THR A 527 -11.35 26.89 1.87
CA THR A 527 -11.92 26.61 3.18
C THR A 527 -11.86 27.84 4.08
N GLY A 528 -12.82 27.95 5.01
CA GLY A 528 -12.94 29.12 5.88
C GLY A 528 -11.73 29.33 6.83
N ASP A 529 -10.99 28.26 7.11
CA ASP A 529 -9.75 28.30 7.90
C ASP A 529 -8.50 28.62 7.07
N GLY A 530 -8.64 28.72 5.74
CA GLY A 530 -7.55 28.99 4.81
C GLY A 530 -6.54 27.86 4.63
N SER A 531 -6.82 26.66 5.15
CA SER A 531 -5.93 25.50 4.98
C SER A 531 -5.91 24.97 3.55
N VAL A 532 -7.02 25.12 2.82
CA VAL A 532 -7.17 24.84 1.39
C VAL A 532 -7.57 26.12 0.66
N VAL A 533 -6.85 26.44 -0.41
CA VAL A 533 -7.11 27.59 -1.28
C VAL A 533 -7.08 27.11 -2.73
N ASP A 534 -8.15 27.37 -3.47
CA ASP A 534 -8.28 26.98 -4.88
C ASP A 534 -8.03 25.48 -5.13
N GLY A 535 -8.51 24.62 -4.23
CA GLY A 535 -8.31 23.16 -4.32
C GLY A 535 -6.90 22.67 -3.97
N HIS A 536 -6.04 23.55 -3.44
CA HIS A 536 -4.67 23.23 -3.03
C HIS A 536 -4.49 23.43 -1.52
N VAL A 537 -3.81 22.50 -0.86
CA VAL A 537 -3.45 22.68 0.56
C VAL A 537 -2.31 23.69 0.64
N VAL A 538 -2.49 24.73 1.46
CA VAL A 538 -1.48 25.80 1.66
C VAL A 538 -0.90 25.80 3.08
N GLN A 539 -1.52 25.07 4.00
CA GLN A 539 -1.09 24.97 5.40
C GLN A 539 -0.33 23.66 5.67
N GLY A 540 0.96 23.78 5.98
CA GLY A 540 1.82 22.63 6.32
C GLY A 540 1.77 22.20 7.80
N ARG A 541 1.20 23.02 8.69
CA ARG A 541 1.11 22.74 10.13
C ARG A 541 -0.18 23.25 10.72
N PHE A 542 -0.85 22.42 11.51
CA PHE A 542 -2.11 22.74 12.14
C PHE A 542 -1.95 23.12 13.62
N PRO A 543 -2.91 23.86 14.21
CA PRO A 543 -2.83 24.33 15.59
C PRO A 543 -2.74 23.23 16.65
N ASP A 544 -3.23 22.02 16.35
CA ASP A 544 -3.15 20.83 17.19
C ASP A 544 -1.79 20.12 17.13
N GLU A 545 -0.78 20.77 16.53
CA GLU A 545 0.56 20.24 16.29
C GLU A 545 0.58 19.00 15.40
N THR A 546 -0.55 18.59 14.80
CA THR A 546 -0.59 17.53 13.80
C THR A 546 0.20 18.03 12.59
N PRO A 547 1.38 17.44 12.30
CA PRO A 547 2.13 17.83 11.13
C PRO A 547 1.30 17.41 9.91
N ASN A 548 1.03 18.35 8.99
CA ASN A 548 0.70 17.98 7.61
C ASN A 548 1.96 17.53 6.85
N ASP A 549 3.11 17.56 7.54
CA ASP A 549 4.40 17.17 7.03
C ASP A 549 4.50 15.64 6.97
N TYR A 550 3.67 15.06 6.09
CA TYR A 550 3.94 13.80 5.41
C TYR A 550 5.36 13.79 4.77
N LEU A 551 6.05 14.95 4.74
CA LEU A 551 7.41 15.24 4.30
C LEU A 551 8.52 14.43 5.02
N HIS A 552 8.31 13.96 6.25
CA HIS A 552 9.26 13.03 6.89
C HIS A 552 9.44 11.73 6.07
N HIS A 553 8.47 11.37 5.23
CA HIS A 553 8.51 10.13 4.44
C HIS A 553 9.24 10.24 3.11
N HIS A 554 9.47 11.45 2.59
CA HIS A 554 10.49 11.60 1.55
C HIS A 554 11.85 11.17 2.09
N ARG A 555 12.13 11.38 3.39
CA ARG A 555 13.29 10.73 3.99
C ARG A 555 13.10 9.22 3.97
N ASP A 556 12.03 8.63 4.47
CA ASP A 556 11.98 7.16 4.60
C ASP A 556 12.04 6.38 3.27
N VAL A 557 11.49 6.92 2.17
CA VAL A 557 11.58 6.30 0.84
C VAL A 557 12.91 6.61 0.17
N PHE A 558 13.37 7.87 0.21
CA PHE A 558 14.58 8.25 -0.51
C PHE A 558 15.85 8.11 0.31
N VAL A 559 15.82 8.05 1.64
CA VAL A 559 16.99 7.90 2.53
C VAL A 559 17.63 6.54 2.37
N PRO A 560 16.93 5.40 2.33
CA PRO A 560 17.57 4.12 2.03
C PRO A 560 18.25 4.14 0.66
N VAL A 561 17.58 4.73 -0.34
CA VAL A 561 18.14 4.95 -1.68
C VAL A 561 19.38 5.86 -1.61
N PHE A 562 19.31 7.01 -0.93
CA PHE A 562 20.42 7.95 -0.79
C PHE A 562 21.54 7.46 0.14
N GLN A 563 21.25 6.60 1.12
CA GLN A 563 22.22 5.94 1.99
C GLN A 563 22.94 4.86 1.21
N TYR A 564 22.21 4.02 0.45
CA TYR A 564 22.82 3.06 -0.46
C TYR A 564 23.69 3.76 -1.51
N LEU A 565 23.19 4.83 -2.15
CA LEU A 565 23.96 5.64 -3.08
C LEU A 565 25.14 6.34 -2.39
N GLY A 566 24.96 6.82 -1.17
CA GLY A 566 25.99 7.46 -0.35
C GLY A 566 27.10 6.48 0.06
N ASP A 567 26.74 5.26 0.43
CA ASP A 567 27.67 4.18 0.79
C ASP A 567 28.38 3.62 -0.43
N ALA A 568 27.70 3.53 -1.57
CA ALA A 568 28.30 3.18 -2.85
C ALA A 568 29.30 4.28 -3.29
N ALA A 569 28.90 5.55 -3.22
CA ALA A 569 29.76 6.70 -3.53
C ALA A 569 30.95 6.78 -2.56
N LYS A 570 30.74 6.56 -1.26
CA LYS A 570 31.79 6.54 -0.23
C LYS A 570 32.79 5.42 -0.48
N ARG A 571 32.31 4.21 -0.80
CA ARG A 571 33.17 3.08 -1.17
C ARG A 571 34.01 3.37 -2.41
N ALA A 572 33.43 4.01 -3.42
CA ALA A 572 34.15 4.38 -4.63
C ALA A 572 35.18 5.51 -4.42
N LEU A 573 34.83 6.52 -3.61
CA LEU A 573 35.75 7.58 -3.19
C LEU A 573 36.91 7.01 -2.38
N GLN A 574 36.65 6.08 -1.45
CA GLN A 574 37.68 5.39 -0.67
C GLN A 574 38.57 4.48 -1.54
N ALA A 575 38.02 3.91 -2.61
CA ALA A 575 38.78 3.13 -3.59
C ALA A 575 39.61 4.01 -4.56
N GLY A 576 39.54 5.34 -4.45
CA GLY A 576 40.28 6.26 -5.33
C GLY A 576 39.80 6.21 -6.79
N VAL A 577 38.62 5.63 -7.05
CA VAL A 577 38.06 5.52 -8.39
C VAL A 577 37.39 6.85 -8.71
N ALA A 578 37.99 7.62 -9.62
CA ALA A 578 37.56 8.96 -9.98
C ALA A 578 36.20 9.05 -10.70
N ALA A 579 35.49 7.94 -10.86
CA ALA A 579 34.12 7.89 -11.36
C ALA A 579 33.44 6.59 -10.91
N VAL A 580 32.38 6.67 -10.11
CA VAL A 580 31.31 5.67 -10.21
C VAL A 580 30.59 6.05 -11.49
N ASP A 581 30.80 5.28 -12.55
CA ASP A 581 30.18 5.58 -13.84
C ASP A 581 28.75 5.01 -13.93
N GLU A 582 28.47 3.90 -13.22
CA GLU A 582 27.25 3.11 -13.39
C GLU A 582 26.97 2.27 -12.14
N ILE A 583 25.74 2.30 -11.63
CA ILE A 583 25.26 1.31 -10.65
C ILE A 583 24.24 0.47 -11.40
N ASP A 584 24.67 -0.73 -11.82
CA ASP A 584 23.79 -1.75 -12.41
C ASP A 584 23.15 -2.53 -11.25
N PRO A 585 21.85 -2.33 -10.93
CA PRO A 585 21.16 -3.10 -9.90
C PRO A 585 20.96 -4.57 -10.30
N GLY A 586 21.38 -4.98 -11.50
CA GLY A 586 21.27 -6.32 -12.05
C GLY A 586 20.42 -6.33 -13.33
N THR A 587 20.78 -7.20 -14.27
CA THR A 587 19.94 -7.50 -15.44
C THR A 587 18.98 -8.63 -15.16
N PHE A 588 17.74 -8.51 -15.63
CA PHE A 588 16.69 -9.50 -15.42
C PHE A 588 16.33 -10.18 -16.74
N GLU A 589 16.22 -11.51 -16.72
CA GLU A 589 15.76 -12.31 -17.85
C GLU A 589 14.24 -12.48 -17.80
N ILE A 590 13.56 -12.00 -18.84
CA ILE A 590 12.12 -12.16 -19.06
C ILE A 590 11.95 -13.26 -20.11
N ARG A 591 11.84 -14.51 -19.63
CA ARG A 591 11.93 -15.74 -20.45
C ARG A 591 13.33 -15.87 -21.07
N ASP A 592 13.74 -17.10 -21.40
CA ASP A 592 15.11 -17.48 -21.82
C ASP A 592 15.71 -16.70 -23.02
N GLU A 593 15.02 -15.70 -23.57
CA GLU A 593 15.38 -14.98 -24.79
C GLU A 593 15.40 -13.43 -24.65
N TRP A 594 14.75 -12.82 -23.64
CA TRP A 594 14.69 -11.35 -23.52
C TRP A 594 15.26 -10.86 -22.19
N ARG A 595 16.19 -9.89 -22.22
CA ARG A 595 16.75 -9.27 -21.01
C ARG A 595 16.27 -7.83 -20.88
N ILE A 596 15.76 -7.45 -19.71
CA ILE A 596 15.53 -6.05 -19.33
C ILE A 596 16.57 -5.64 -18.29
N ALA A 597 17.26 -4.54 -18.57
CA ALA A 597 18.30 -3.97 -17.73
C ALA A 597 17.90 -2.56 -17.28
N PRO A 598 17.20 -2.40 -16.13
CA PRO A 598 17.04 -1.10 -15.51
C PRO A 598 18.37 -0.70 -14.86
N GLU A 599 18.87 0.49 -15.17
CA GLU A 599 20.15 0.97 -14.69
C GLU A 599 19.96 2.36 -14.07
N LEU A 600 20.41 2.51 -12.82
CA LEU A 600 20.44 3.80 -12.17
C LEU A 600 21.78 4.47 -12.48
N VAL A 601 21.72 5.52 -13.28
CA VAL A 601 22.88 6.33 -13.63
C VAL A 601 23.15 7.29 -12.49
N LEU A 602 24.10 6.95 -11.62
CA LEU A 602 24.69 7.91 -10.69
C LEU A 602 26.13 8.18 -11.12
N LYS A 603 26.36 9.30 -11.80
CA LYS A 603 27.70 9.73 -12.17
C LYS A 603 28.06 11.02 -11.48
N VAL A 604 29.13 10.94 -10.67
CA VAL A 604 29.73 12.10 -10.02
C VAL A 604 31.06 12.37 -10.70
N ALA A 605 31.25 13.57 -11.23
CA ALA A 605 32.49 13.97 -11.88
C ALA A 605 32.92 15.36 -11.42
N ARG A 606 34.22 15.52 -11.13
CA ARG A 606 34.85 16.82 -10.90
C ARG A 606 35.79 17.16 -12.05
N ARG A 607 35.73 18.39 -12.54
CA ARG A 607 36.71 18.95 -13.47
C ARG A 607 37.31 20.20 -12.87
N VAL A 608 38.64 20.27 -12.84
CA VAL A 608 39.37 21.49 -12.45
C VAL A 608 40.08 22.02 -13.69
N MET A 609 39.66 23.17 -14.17
CA MET A 609 40.19 23.80 -15.38
C MET A 609 40.76 25.18 -15.06
N ALA A 610 41.75 25.65 -15.83
CA ALA A 610 42.20 27.02 -15.70
C ALA A 610 41.05 27.97 -16.06
N ASN A 611 40.85 29.03 -15.28
CA ASN A 611 39.86 30.04 -15.62
C ASN A 611 40.36 30.78 -16.86
N PRO A 612 39.62 30.81 -17.98
CA PRO A 612 40.06 31.50 -19.20
C PRO A 612 40.14 33.02 -19.03
N ALA A 613 39.47 33.59 -18.03
CA ALA A 613 39.46 35.03 -17.75
C ALA A 613 39.45 35.29 -16.23
N PRO A 614 40.60 35.14 -15.55
CA PRO A 614 40.69 35.40 -14.11
C PRO A 614 40.63 36.90 -13.83
N GLU A 615 39.76 37.31 -12.90
CA GLU A 615 39.57 38.68 -12.43
C GLU A 615 40.38 38.96 -11.15
N GLY A 616 40.91 37.92 -10.49
CA GLY A 616 41.70 38.06 -9.26
C GLY A 616 42.60 36.87 -8.95
N ARG A 617 43.20 36.87 -7.76
CA ARG A 617 44.05 35.74 -7.32
C ARG A 617 43.27 34.52 -6.85
N PHE A 618 41.95 34.66 -6.66
CA PHE A 618 41.08 33.63 -6.08
C PHE A 618 40.28 32.84 -7.13
N ASP A 619 40.41 33.18 -8.40
CA ASP A 619 39.68 32.59 -9.51
C ASP A 619 40.61 32.16 -10.65
N GLN A 620 41.83 31.75 -10.33
CA GLN A 620 42.80 31.26 -11.31
C GLN A 620 42.34 29.94 -11.97
N TYR A 621 41.50 29.18 -11.28
CA TYR A 621 40.92 27.94 -11.76
C TYR A 621 39.41 27.91 -11.49
N LEU A 622 38.70 27.12 -12.28
CA LEU A 622 37.28 26.80 -12.10
C LEU A 622 37.16 25.32 -11.73
N VAL A 623 36.39 25.05 -10.69
CA VAL A 623 35.95 23.71 -10.32
C VAL A 623 34.54 23.53 -10.84
N GLN A 624 34.31 22.49 -11.63
CA GLN A 624 32.99 22.05 -12.07
C GLN A 624 32.69 20.68 -11.47
N ASP A 625 31.78 20.65 -10.50
CA ASP A 625 31.24 19.42 -9.94
C ASP A 625 29.95 19.07 -10.67
N THR A 626 29.83 17.84 -11.16
CA THR A 626 28.69 17.37 -11.93
C THR A 626 28.11 16.14 -11.27
N LEU A 627 26.83 16.21 -10.94
CA LEU A 627 26.00 15.10 -10.50
C LEU A 627 25.03 14.77 -11.63
N ARG A 628 25.15 13.57 -12.18
CA ARG A 628 24.21 13.02 -13.15
C ARG A 628 23.42 11.91 -12.48
N LEU A 629 22.11 12.07 -12.50
CA LEU A 629 21.12 11.16 -11.96
C LEU A 629 20.19 10.78 -13.11
N GLY A 630 20.09 9.50 -13.42
CA GLY A 630 19.22 9.05 -14.49
C GLY A 630 18.75 7.63 -14.27
N PHE A 631 17.72 7.27 -15.02
CA PHE A 631 17.23 5.92 -15.14
C PHE A 631 17.33 5.53 -16.60
N ARG A 632 17.98 4.41 -16.90
CA ARG A 632 17.97 3.79 -18.23
C ARG A 632 17.25 2.46 -18.12
N ALA A 633 16.54 2.10 -19.17
CA ALA A 633 16.01 0.76 -19.35
C ALA A 633 16.41 0.28 -20.74
N GLY A 634 17.13 -0.84 -20.80
CA GLY A 634 17.43 -1.53 -22.04
C GLY A 634 16.63 -2.82 -22.19
N ALA A 635 16.18 -3.15 -23.39
CA ALA A 635 15.60 -4.44 -23.71
C ALA A 635 16.29 -5.07 -24.93
N GLY A 636 16.66 -6.34 -24.85
CA GLY A 636 17.32 -7.05 -25.95
C GLY A 636 17.85 -8.43 -25.61
N HIS A 637 18.35 -9.15 -26.62
CA HIS A 637 18.97 -10.47 -26.47
C HIS A 637 20.51 -10.32 -26.45
N THR A 638 21.10 -10.09 -27.63
CA THR A 638 22.53 -9.78 -27.79
C THR A 638 22.76 -8.28 -28.03
N GLY A 639 21.79 -7.61 -28.66
CA GLY A 639 21.74 -6.17 -28.82
C GLY A 639 20.56 -5.59 -28.01
N PHE A 640 20.86 -4.63 -27.14
CA PHE A 640 19.93 -3.91 -26.28
C PHE A 640 19.61 -2.58 -26.95
N ALA A 641 18.34 -2.33 -27.26
CA ALA A 641 17.88 -0.96 -27.44
C ALA A 641 17.65 -0.38 -26.04
N GLU A 642 18.23 0.77 -25.75
CA GLU A 642 18.05 1.45 -24.47
C GLU A 642 17.42 2.82 -24.64
N GLY A 643 16.50 3.11 -23.73
CA GLY A 643 15.93 4.43 -23.52
C GLY A 643 16.17 4.83 -22.08
N GLY A 644 16.60 6.07 -21.86
CA GLY A 644 16.81 6.58 -20.52
C GLY A 644 16.53 8.06 -20.41
N PHE A 645 16.16 8.45 -19.20
CA PHE A 645 16.06 9.84 -18.80
C PHE A 645 17.21 10.16 -17.87
N GLU A 646 17.98 11.19 -18.20
CA GLU A 646 19.09 11.65 -17.37
C GLU A 646 18.90 13.13 -17.01
N ARG A 647 19.11 13.43 -15.73
CA ARG A 647 19.22 14.78 -15.21
C ARG A 647 20.65 15.03 -14.79
N THR A 648 21.28 16.03 -15.37
CA THR A 648 22.62 16.47 -15.00
C THR A 648 22.51 17.80 -14.27
N VAL A 649 23.13 17.89 -13.10
CA VAL A 649 23.28 19.10 -12.30
C VAL A 649 24.77 19.36 -12.16
N SER A 650 25.25 20.43 -12.78
CA SER A 650 26.63 20.89 -12.65
C SER A 650 26.67 22.17 -11.85
N ILE A 651 27.67 22.30 -10.99
CA ILE A 651 27.97 23.53 -10.28
C ILE A 651 29.41 23.94 -10.60
N ALA A 652 29.60 25.18 -11.03
CA ALA A 652 30.91 25.74 -11.31
C ALA A 652 31.24 26.86 -10.32
N PHE A 653 32.46 26.87 -9.78
CA PHE A 653 32.94 27.89 -8.85
C PHE A 653 34.45 28.12 -8.97
N PRO A 654 34.94 29.34 -8.68
CA PRO A 654 36.36 29.67 -8.77
C PRO A 654 37.17 29.18 -7.57
N VAL A 655 38.45 28.86 -7.81
CA VAL A 655 39.46 28.55 -6.78
C VAL A 655 40.84 29.16 -7.14
N PRO A 656 41.68 29.51 -6.16
CA PRO A 656 42.98 30.17 -6.40
C PRO A 656 44.05 29.24 -6.99
N SER A 657 43.90 27.92 -6.85
CA SER A 657 44.89 26.97 -7.35
C SER A 657 44.26 25.65 -7.79
N ARG A 658 44.89 24.96 -8.75
CA ARG A 658 44.47 23.63 -9.20
C ARG A 658 44.42 22.63 -8.06
N ARG A 659 45.38 22.71 -7.14
CA ARG A 659 45.47 21.83 -5.98
C ARG A 659 44.28 22.03 -5.05
N GLU A 660 43.91 23.27 -4.77
CA GLU A 660 42.71 23.57 -3.97
C GLU A 660 41.43 23.08 -4.65
N GLY A 661 41.34 23.18 -5.98
CA GLY A 661 40.21 22.61 -6.71
C GLY A 661 40.13 21.07 -6.64
N ILE A 662 41.28 20.39 -6.61
CA ILE A 662 41.35 18.93 -6.46
C ILE A 662 41.01 18.54 -5.00
N ASP A 663 41.60 19.25 -4.04
CA ASP A 663 41.56 18.94 -2.60
C ASP A 663 40.28 19.46 -1.92
N ALA A 664 39.49 20.32 -2.57
CA ALA A 664 38.19 20.75 -2.05
C ALA A 664 37.28 19.54 -1.75
N PRO A 665 36.44 19.55 -0.71
CA PRO A 665 35.58 18.40 -0.41
C PRO A 665 34.65 18.07 -1.60
N PRO A 666 34.62 16.83 -2.11
CA PRO A 666 33.69 16.44 -3.18
C PRO A 666 32.27 16.14 -2.68
N CYS A 667 31.29 16.31 -3.59
CA CYS A 667 30.11 15.44 -3.75
C CYS A 667 28.84 15.62 -2.88
N LEU A 668 28.62 16.72 -2.15
CA LEU A 668 27.25 17.04 -1.64
C LEU A 668 26.79 18.47 -1.93
N LEU A 669 27.70 19.33 -2.39
CA LEU A 669 27.41 20.71 -2.77
C LEU A 669 26.35 20.83 -3.87
N PRO A 670 26.33 20.05 -4.97
CA PRO A 670 25.30 20.22 -6.00
C PRO A 670 23.87 20.00 -5.49
N LEU A 671 23.64 19.08 -4.55
CA LEU A 671 22.31 18.81 -3.97
C LEU A 671 21.89 19.88 -2.96
N LEU A 672 22.82 20.27 -2.08
CA LEU A 672 22.57 21.32 -1.07
C LEU A 672 22.42 22.69 -1.74
N VAL A 673 23.29 23.00 -2.71
CA VAL A 673 23.23 24.23 -3.50
C VAL A 673 22.07 24.21 -4.48
N TRP A 674 21.62 23.06 -4.99
CA TRP A 674 20.36 23.00 -5.73
C TRP A 674 19.16 23.40 -4.86
N ARG A 675 19.12 22.92 -3.62
CA ARG A 675 18.09 23.33 -2.64
C ARG A 675 18.18 24.83 -2.33
N ASP A 676 19.39 25.35 -2.13
CA ASP A 676 19.59 26.76 -1.79
C ASP A 676 19.36 27.68 -3.01
N ALA A 677 19.70 27.24 -4.22
CA ALA A 677 19.39 27.91 -5.49
C ALA A 677 17.88 27.94 -5.78
N ALA A 678 17.14 26.88 -5.44
CA ALA A 678 15.68 26.88 -5.50
C ALA A 678 15.05 27.92 -4.56
N ARG A 679 15.80 28.38 -3.55
CA ARG A 679 15.42 29.47 -2.63
C ARG A 679 16.04 30.82 -3.02
N GLY A 680 16.72 30.91 -4.16
CA GLY A 680 17.41 32.13 -4.61
C GLY A 680 18.68 32.47 -3.83
N ALA A 681 19.27 31.53 -3.10
CA ALA A 681 20.42 31.73 -2.21
C ALA A 681 21.72 31.09 -2.75
N LEU A 682 21.97 31.19 -4.06
CA LEU A 682 23.21 30.72 -4.66
C LEU A 682 24.36 31.70 -4.29
N PRO A 683 25.54 31.24 -3.81
CA PRO A 683 26.61 32.18 -3.47
C PRO A 683 27.14 32.93 -4.70
N GLU A 684 27.58 34.18 -4.54
CA GLU A 684 27.85 35.18 -5.61
C GLU A 684 28.83 34.74 -6.73
N HIS A 685 29.59 33.67 -6.52
CA HIS A 685 30.58 33.16 -7.48
C HIS A 685 30.25 31.77 -8.03
N TYR A 686 29.04 31.29 -7.78
CA TYR A 686 28.60 29.97 -8.21
C TYR A 686 27.69 30.08 -9.43
N VAL A 687 27.88 29.16 -10.36
CA VAL A 687 27.00 28.97 -11.51
C VAL A 687 26.43 27.57 -11.44
N LEU A 688 25.11 27.46 -11.37
CA LEU A 688 24.39 26.19 -11.41
C LEU A 688 23.86 25.96 -12.82
N VAL A 689 24.25 24.84 -13.43
CA VAL A 689 23.77 24.39 -14.73
C VAL A 689 22.93 23.14 -14.53
N ARG A 690 21.71 23.13 -15.07
CA ARG A 690 20.80 21.99 -15.06
C ARG A 690 20.51 21.58 -16.48
N GLU A 691 20.64 20.30 -16.76
CA GLU A 691 20.37 19.72 -18.07
C GLU A 691 19.46 18.51 -17.93
N HIS A 692 18.45 18.46 -18.78
CA HIS A 692 17.56 17.31 -18.93
C HIS A 692 17.78 16.70 -20.31
N ALA A 693 18.10 15.41 -20.34
CA ALA A 693 18.36 14.71 -21.59
C ALA A 693 17.60 13.39 -21.66
N TRP A 694 17.07 13.10 -22.84
CA TRP A 694 16.70 11.75 -23.22
C TRP A 694 17.89 11.10 -23.92
N ARG A 695 18.21 9.89 -23.50
CA ARG A 695 19.22 9.06 -24.12
C ARG A 695 18.53 7.91 -24.80
N VAL A 696 18.77 7.77 -26.10
CA VAL A 696 18.39 6.58 -26.86
C VAL A 696 19.67 5.99 -27.43
N GLY A 697 19.92 4.72 -27.15
CA GLY A 697 21.15 4.05 -27.53
C GLY A 697 20.95 2.59 -27.90
N ALA A 698 22.00 1.98 -28.43
CA ALA A 698 22.08 0.53 -28.54
C ALA A 698 23.37 0.02 -27.90
N ARG A 699 23.30 -1.05 -27.11
CA ARG A 699 24.47 -1.76 -26.57
C ARG A 699 24.49 -3.19 -27.08
N VAL A 700 25.67 -3.73 -27.35
CA VAL A 700 25.82 -5.17 -27.60
C VAL A 700 26.51 -5.77 -26.37
N ARG A 701 25.85 -6.72 -25.68
CA ARG A 701 26.52 -7.52 -24.63
C ARG A 701 26.89 -8.88 -25.21
N SER A 702 28.13 -9.30 -24.95
CA SER A 702 28.60 -10.65 -25.18
C SER A 702 27.84 -11.63 -24.28
N ALA A 703 27.47 -12.80 -24.79
CA ALA A 703 26.67 -13.80 -24.08
C ALA A 703 27.42 -14.53 -22.95
N ASP A 704 28.74 -14.41 -22.90
CA ASP A 704 29.57 -15.05 -21.89
C ASP A 704 29.75 -14.13 -20.67
N ASP A 705 29.36 -14.61 -19.48
CA ASP A 705 29.47 -13.98 -18.13
C ASP A 705 30.90 -13.67 -17.67
N ILE A 706 31.85 -13.50 -18.60
CA ILE A 706 33.16 -12.95 -18.30
C ILE A 706 32.99 -11.43 -18.27
N GLU A 707 33.01 -10.85 -17.07
CA GLU A 707 33.15 -9.40 -16.82
C GLU A 707 34.44 -8.85 -17.47
N LEU A 708 34.44 -8.73 -18.79
CA LEU A 708 35.22 -7.75 -19.51
C LEU A 708 34.28 -6.58 -19.72
N THR A 709 34.50 -5.50 -18.97
CA THR A 709 33.83 -4.19 -19.02
C THR A 709 34.04 -3.45 -20.35
N GLY A 710 33.85 -4.16 -21.46
CA GLY A 710 34.06 -3.70 -22.83
C GLY A 710 32.85 -4.01 -23.71
N GLY A 711 31.63 -3.70 -23.25
CA GLY A 711 30.50 -3.55 -24.15
C GLY A 711 30.73 -2.32 -25.03
N GLY A 712 30.75 -2.49 -26.35
CA GLY A 712 30.85 -1.37 -27.28
C GLY A 712 29.53 -0.59 -27.31
N ASP A 713 29.58 0.69 -26.92
CA ASP A 713 28.47 1.63 -27.09
C ASP A 713 28.25 1.90 -28.58
N ALA A 714 27.26 1.23 -29.19
CA ALA A 714 26.89 1.42 -30.58
C ALA A 714 25.94 2.61 -30.70
N ALA A 715 26.51 3.82 -30.57
CA ALA A 715 25.87 5.13 -30.74
C ALA A 715 24.81 5.51 -29.68
N HIS A 716 24.98 6.71 -29.12
CA HIS A 716 24.01 7.36 -28.23
C HIS A 716 23.51 8.64 -28.88
N ALA A 717 22.21 8.72 -29.13
CA ALA A 717 21.56 9.98 -29.46
C ALA A 717 21.21 10.70 -28.15
N TRP A 718 21.82 11.85 -27.94
CA TRP A 718 21.49 12.77 -26.84
C TRP A 718 20.50 13.80 -27.36
N VAL A 719 19.27 13.74 -26.87
CA VAL A 719 18.27 14.78 -27.13
C VAL A 719 18.14 15.61 -25.86
N ALA A 720 18.90 16.72 -25.82
CA ALA A 720 18.76 17.71 -24.76
C ALA A 720 17.37 18.36 -24.87
N ARG A 721 16.59 18.31 -23.80
CA ARG A 721 15.23 18.87 -23.76
C ARG A 721 15.22 20.30 -23.24
N GLU A 722 16.06 20.58 -22.25
CA GLU A 722 16.11 21.88 -21.57
C GLU A 722 17.46 22.04 -20.87
N ARG A 723 18.08 23.21 -21.01
CA ARG A 723 19.24 23.62 -20.21
C ARG A 723 18.93 24.91 -19.45
N THR A 724 18.88 24.84 -18.12
CA THR A 724 18.81 26.05 -17.29
C THR A 724 20.18 26.41 -16.77
N VAL A 725 20.57 27.68 -16.90
CA VAL A 725 21.73 28.27 -16.22
C VAL A 725 21.23 29.27 -15.19
N VAL A 726 21.66 29.10 -13.94
CA VAL A 726 21.41 30.04 -12.84
C VAL A 726 22.76 30.57 -12.40
N ASP A 727 23.04 31.82 -12.73
CA ASP A 727 24.17 32.58 -12.19
C ASP A 727 23.68 33.36 -10.97
N ALA A 728 24.43 33.34 -9.87
CA ALA A 728 24.08 34.08 -8.66
C ALA A 728 23.99 35.60 -8.87
N ARG A 729 24.62 36.11 -9.94
CA ARG A 729 24.63 37.54 -10.30
C ARG A 729 23.43 37.96 -11.15
N ASP A 730 22.71 37.00 -11.73
CA ASP A 730 21.56 37.26 -12.59
C ASP A 730 20.25 37.17 -11.80
N ALA A 731 19.40 38.17 -11.94
CA ALA A 731 18.11 38.22 -11.24
C ALA A 731 17.10 37.17 -11.74
N ALA A 732 17.35 36.53 -12.90
CA ALA A 732 16.46 35.53 -13.49
C ALA A 732 17.26 34.39 -14.16
N PRO A 733 16.79 33.13 -14.07
CA PRO A 733 17.41 32.00 -14.77
C PRO A 733 17.39 32.17 -16.29
N ILE A 734 18.47 31.78 -16.96
CA ILE A 734 18.52 31.72 -18.42
C ILE A 734 18.19 30.28 -18.85
N VAL A 735 17.11 30.12 -19.62
CA VAL A 735 16.67 28.82 -20.17
C VAL A 735 17.05 28.76 -21.65
N TYR A 736 17.84 27.76 -22.02
CA TYR A 736 18.30 27.48 -23.39
C TYR A 736 17.62 26.25 -23.99
#